data_AF-A0A1I4ENF6-F1
#
_entry.id   AF-A0A1I4ENF6-F1
#
_cell.length_a   1.000
_cell.length_b   1.000
_cell.length_c   1.000
_cell.angle_alpha   90.00
_cell.angle_beta   90.00
_cell.angle_gamma   90.00
#
_symmetry.space_group_name_H-M   'P 1'
#
loop_
_entity.id
_entity.type
_entity.pdbx_description
1 polymer ?
#
loop_
_entity_poly.entity_id
_entity_poly.type
_entity_poly.pdbx_seq_one_letter_code
_entity_poly.pdbx_strand_id
1 'polypeptide(L)'
;MTIAYPKILSSSQVKPYLFQARFGLEREGHRVDSAGNLSRLNHPAALGPRRFHPYFQTDFSETQMEAITPVFDNPKQALQFMEALHDVMIRSLEQEELLWAQSMPPALPENESEIRLANLEKTKDVLYREGLAEKYGKRKQMVSGIHYNFEFGEDLLEAMWQQQETTDFKAFKSEIYMKLSRQYLRYMWLITYCLGASPRANTGFFTDQNEKIQEPVRSIRNSKFGYRNRPEIFVSYESLEQYYEDLQTYVKTRALSEMKEFYSAVRLRGGKRAEELLDVGIQYVEFRNFDLNPFVRVGMDEDTARFIHLFTLYLIYKEEEETPDAAQRLGYEINDAVALENTLEKTAYYHEGKLFFDQMRIFAQNLDFAQADLALIDKFAQMLEKPETTIAGQMELAYRQNKAFALDLSRKYRQQTYKRPFQLAGFTHLELSTQNLLFDAIQKGLKVEVLDAQDQMVALSFKSHTEIIEKGNMTSKDSMVAYAVMENKVVTKKLLDRAHLKTPQGQEFSDLATAQAAFPLFKSAAIVVKPKSTNYGLGISIFKKPATQEQFHKALEIAFQEDKEVLVERFVSGTEYRFFVLDGETKAVLRRDAAHVIGDGVSTIKQLVAQKNENPLRGHDHRFPLEKIQITATEKLMLEVQGYTEQSIPAKGIKVNLRENSNVSTGGDSIDVTDEMPKIYKDIAEKAAEALQVKITGVDILIEDLNDGLGEKYSIIEANFNPAMLFHLYPLKGKGRRVTMDVLHFLFPEIFAQ
;
A
#
# COMPACT_ATOMS: atom_id res chain seq x y z
N MET A 1 -10.49 -41.86 13.41
CA MET A 1 -11.55 -41.39 14.33
C MET A 1 -12.50 -40.55 13.51
N THR A 2 -13.82 -40.76 13.59
CA THR A 2 -14.77 -39.93 12.83
C THR A 2 -15.05 -38.66 13.61
N ILE A 3 -14.44 -37.54 13.21
CA ILE A 3 -14.64 -36.23 13.83
C ILE A 3 -16.06 -35.74 13.49
N ALA A 4 -16.89 -35.48 14.50
CA ALA A 4 -18.28 -35.03 14.32
C ALA A 4 -18.36 -33.52 14.07
N TYR A 5 -17.86 -33.06 12.91
CA TYR A 5 -17.73 -31.64 12.56
C TYR A 5 -19.00 -30.80 12.79
N PRO A 6 -20.21 -31.24 12.39
CA PRO A 6 -21.43 -30.46 12.63
C PRO A 6 -21.68 -30.18 14.11
N LYS A 7 -21.42 -31.16 14.98
CA LYS A 7 -21.57 -31.03 16.43
C LYS A 7 -20.53 -30.07 17.02
N ILE A 8 -19.28 -30.20 16.59
CA ILE A 8 -18.15 -29.40 17.09
C ILE A 8 -18.34 -27.92 16.72
N LEU A 9 -18.58 -27.63 15.45
CA LEU A 9 -18.75 -26.25 14.96
C LEU A 9 -19.98 -25.55 15.56
N SER A 10 -20.99 -26.32 15.96
CA SER A 10 -22.19 -25.81 16.64
C SER A 10 -22.01 -25.60 18.15
N SER A 11 -20.89 -26.04 18.73
CA SER A 11 -20.61 -25.92 20.17
C SER A 11 -20.49 -24.45 20.59
N SER A 12 -21.11 -24.09 21.73
CA SER A 12 -21.00 -22.74 22.29
C SER A 12 -19.57 -22.34 22.64
N GLN A 13 -18.66 -23.31 22.82
CA GLN A 13 -17.24 -23.08 23.08
C GLN A 13 -16.46 -22.76 21.79
N VAL A 14 -16.94 -23.20 20.62
CA VAL A 14 -16.29 -23.02 19.31
C VAL A 14 -16.85 -21.81 18.56
N LYS A 15 -18.17 -21.56 18.67
CA LYS A 15 -18.89 -20.49 17.97
C LYS A 15 -18.18 -19.12 17.97
N PRO A 16 -17.62 -18.62 19.10
CA PRO A 16 -16.96 -17.31 19.13
C PRO A 16 -15.74 -17.18 18.21
N TYR A 17 -15.10 -18.30 17.84
CA TYR A 17 -13.85 -18.32 17.08
C TYR A 17 -14.04 -18.69 15.61
N LEU A 18 -15.28 -18.98 15.15
CA LEU A 18 -15.55 -19.53 13.81
C LEU A 18 -14.94 -18.73 12.66
N PHE A 19 -14.86 -17.41 12.80
CA PHE A 19 -14.33 -16.53 11.77
C PHE A 19 -12.87 -16.11 11.99
N GLN A 20 -12.20 -16.65 13.01
CA GLN A 20 -10.77 -16.41 13.17
C GLN A 20 -10.01 -17.22 12.12
N ALA A 21 -9.29 -16.50 11.27
CA ALA A 21 -8.44 -17.05 10.24
C ALA A 21 -7.38 -16.02 9.85
N ARG A 22 -6.33 -16.49 9.19
CA ARG A 22 -5.26 -15.66 8.66
C ARG A 22 -5.13 -15.86 7.15
N PHE A 23 -4.79 -14.78 6.47
CA PHE A 23 -4.90 -14.64 5.02
C PHE A 23 -3.62 -14.06 4.45
N GLY A 24 -3.09 -14.70 3.41
CA GLY A 24 -2.03 -14.16 2.57
C GLY A 24 -2.42 -14.27 1.10
N LEU A 25 -1.94 -13.34 0.27
CA LEU A 25 -2.23 -13.30 -1.15
C LEU A 25 -0.94 -13.23 -1.95
N GLU A 26 -0.92 -13.97 -3.05
CA GLU A 26 0.11 -13.87 -4.08
C GLU A 26 -0.60 -13.54 -5.40
N ARG A 27 -0.12 -12.54 -6.13
CA ARG A 27 -0.68 -12.12 -7.42
C ARG A 27 0.41 -12.07 -8.46
N GLU A 28 0.27 -12.89 -9.48
CA GLU A 28 1.16 -12.91 -10.63
C GLU A 28 0.62 -12.00 -11.75
N GLY A 29 1.50 -11.50 -12.62
CA GLY A 29 1.07 -10.84 -13.85
C GLY A 29 2.23 -10.39 -14.73
N HIS A 30 2.00 -10.41 -16.04
CA HIS A 30 3.03 -10.04 -17.01
C HIS A 30 3.20 -8.52 -17.15
N ARG A 31 4.45 -8.08 -17.20
CA ARG A 31 4.80 -6.76 -17.73
C ARG A 31 4.71 -6.77 -19.25
N VAL A 32 4.06 -5.75 -19.78
CA VAL A 32 3.87 -5.55 -21.22
C VAL A 32 4.24 -4.12 -21.61
N ASP A 33 4.61 -3.92 -22.88
CA ASP A 33 4.77 -2.57 -23.43
C ASP A 33 3.41 -1.87 -23.64
N SER A 34 3.45 -0.62 -24.09
CA SER A 34 2.24 0.18 -24.34
C SER A 34 1.33 -0.35 -25.45
N ALA A 35 1.83 -1.28 -26.29
CA ALA A 35 1.10 -1.98 -27.33
C ALA A 35 0.56 -3.35 -26.87
N GLY A 36 0.91 -3.80 -25.65
CA GLY A 36 0.47 -5.06 -25.08
C GLY A 36 1.35 -6.26 -25.42
N ASN A 37 2.54 -6.05 -26.00
CA ASN A 37 3.51 -7.14 -26.19
C ASN A 37 4.28 -7.40 -24.91
N LEU A 38 4.77 -8.63 -24.70
CA LEU A 38 5.63 -8.95 -23.57
C LEU A 38 6.82 -7.99 -23.48
N SER A 39 7.07 -7.48 -22.28
CA SER A 39 8.20 -6.61 -22.05
C SER A 39 9.53 -7.32 -22.35
N ARG A 40 10.47 -6.55 -22.89
CA ARG A 40 11.86 -6.98 -23.10
C ARG A 40 12.80 -6.48 -22.01
N LEU A 41 12.31 -5.69 -21.06
CA LEU A 41 13.11 -5.14 -19.97
C LEU A 41 13.36 -6.19 -18.88
N ASN A 42 14.47 -6.03 -18.16
CA ASN A 42 14.72 -6.84 -16.96
C ASN A 42 13.77 -6.44 -15.83
N HIS A 43 13.79 -7.21 -14.74
CA HIS A 43 13.12 -6.85 -13.50
C HIS A 43 13.48 -5.39 -13.10
N PRO A 44 12.50 -4.55 -12.74
CA PRO A 44 12.73 -3.11 -12.60
C PRO A 44 13.83 -2.77 -11.60
N ALA A 45 14.81 -1.95 -12.01
CA ALA A 45 15.97 -1.63 -11.17
C ALA A 45 15.62 -0.75 -9.96
N ALA A 46 14.44 -0.11 -9.97
CA ALA A 46 13.94 0.68 -8.85
C ALA A 46 13.59 -0.20 -7.63
N LEU A 47 13.20 -1.46 -7.85
CA LEU A 47 12.84 -2.41 -6.80
C LEU A 47 14.09 -2.94 -6.07
N GLY A 48 13.93 -3.30 -4.79
CA GLY A 48 14.96 -3.99 -4.05
C GLY A 48 15.33 -5.35 -4.67
N PRO A 49 16.56 -5.85 -4.47
CA PRO A 49 16.98 -7.16 -4.97
C PRO A 49 16.05 -8.31 -4.58
N ARG A 50 15.63 -9.10 -5.59
CA ARG A 50 14.81 -10.31 -5.45
C ARG A 50 15.33 -11.30 -4.41
N ARG A 51 16.64 -11.39 -4.18
CA ARG A 51 17.24 -12.31 -3.19
C ARG A 51 16.71 -12.14 -1.76
N PHE A 52 16.22 -10.95 -1.41
CA PHE A 52 15.69 -10.66 -0.08
C PHE A 52 14.30 -10.00 -0.08
N HIS A 53 13.82 -9.51 -1.23
CA HIS A 53 12.58 -8.75 -1.31
C HIS A 53 11.38 -9.61 -0.85
N PRO A 54 10.63 -9.22 0.20
CA PRO A 54 9.52 -10.03 0.68
C PRO A 54 8.28 -9.93 -0.21
N TYR A 55 8.11 -8.80 -0.90
CA TYR A 55 6.89 -8.49 -1.65
C TYR A 55 6.93 -8.69 -3.16
N PHE A 56 8.06 -8.40 -3.83
CA PHE A 56 8.15 -8.48 -5.28
C PHE A 56 9.16 -9.52 -5.70
N GLN A 57 8.68 -10.47 -6.49
CA GLN A 57 9.46 -11.54 -7.07
C GLN A 57 9.15 -11.66 -8.56
N THR A 58 9.76 -12.64 -9.20
CA THR A 58 9.42 -13.09 -10.54
C THR A 58 9.20 -14.58 -10.49
N ASP A 59 8.06 -15.04 -11.02
CA ASP A 59 7.75 -16.45 -11.08
C ASP A 59 8.55 -17.13 -12.21
N PHE A 60 7.93 -17.65 -13.27
CA PHE A 60 8.65 -18.40 -14.30
C PHE A 60 9.43 -17.50 -15.26
N SER A 61 8.77 -16.48 -15.82
CA SER A 61 9.35 -15.56 -16.80
C SER A 61 9.86 -14.26 -16.15
N GLU A 62 10.89 -13.64 -16.74
CA GLU A 62 11.38 -12.31 -16.34
C GLU A 62 10.30 -11.21 -16.45
N THR A 63 9.28 -11.46 -17.27
CA THR A 63 8.12 -10.56 -17.41
C THR A 63 7.03 -10.81 -16.36
N GLN A 64 6.99 -12.01 -15.76
CA GLN A 64 5.92 -12.45 -14.87
C GLN A 64 6.25 -12.03 -13.43
N MET A 65 5.83 -10.82 -13.09
CA MET A 65 6.03 -10.31 -11.73
C MET A 65 5.03 -10.95 -10.78
N GLU A 66 5.50 -11.17 -9.56
CA GLU A 66 4.72 -11.73 -8.46
C GLU A 66 4.72 -10.73 -7.30
N ALA A 67 3.53 -10.36 -6.83
CA ALA A 67 3.34 -9.59 -5.60
C ALA A 67 2.85 -10.50 -4.48
N ILE A 68 3.52 -10.46 -3.33
CA ILE A 68 3.27 -11.34 -2.18
C ILE A 68 2.94 -10.46 -0.97
N THR A 69 1.80 -10.66 -0.33
CA THR A 69 1.45 -9.92 0.89
C THR A 69 2.06 -10.57 2.14
N PRO A 70 2.23 -9.81 3.24
CA PRO A 70 2.23 -10.39 4.58
C PRO A 70 0.95 -11.17 4.86
N VAL A 71 0.94 -11.84 6.01
CA VAL A 71 -0.24 -12.53 6.54
C VAL A 71 -1.04 -11.56 7.41
N PHE A 72 -2.36 -11.56 7.27
CA PHE A 72 -3.29 -10.70 8.02
C PHE A 72 -4.45 -11.51 8.60
N ASP A 73 -5.06 -11.04 9.68
CA ASP A 73 -6.19 -11.73 10.31
C ASP A 73 -7.55 -11.35 9.68
N ASN A 74 -7.51 -10.54 8.61
CA ASN A 74 -8.67 -10.10 7.87
C ASN A 74 -8.38 -10.05 6.37
N PRO A 75 -9.23 -10.65 5.50
CA PRO A 75 -9.02 -10.65 4.05
C PRO A 75 -8.98 -9.23 3.47
N LYS A 76 -9.73 -8.27 4.06
CA LYS A 76 -9.72 -6.87 3.66
C LYS A 76 -8.34 -6.23 3.84
N GLN A 77 -7.64 -6.54 4.93
CA GLN A 77 -6.29 -6.02 5.18
C GLN A 77 -5.29 -6.58 4.18
N ALA A 78 -5.39 -7.88 3.85
CA ALA A 78 -4.56 -8.50 2.81
C ALA A 78 -4.78 -7.83 1.43
N LEU A 79 -6.04 -7.57 1.05
CA LEU A 79 -6.38 -6.86 -0.18
C LEU A 79 -5.91 -5.39 -0.16
N GLN A 80 -6.06 -4.68 0.95
CA GLN A 80 -5.53 -3.33 1.12
C GLN A 80 -4.00 -3.30 0.97
N PHE A 81 -3.29 -4.28 1.52
CA PHE A 81 -1.85 -4.38 1.33
C PHE A 81 -1.51 -4.71 -0.13
N MET A 82 -2.24 -5.62 -0.78
CA MET A 82 -2.06 -5.92 -2.20
C MET A 82 -2.31 -4.70 -3.10
N GLU A 83 -3.26 -3.84 -2.73
CA GLU A 83 -3.47 -2.55 -3.38
C GLU A 83 -2.20 -1.68 -3.25
N ALA A 84 -1.60 -1.57 -2.06
CA ALA A 84 -0.34 -0.85 -1.88
C ALA A 84 0.78 -1.45 -2.74
N LEU A 85 0.90 -2.78 -2.79
CA LEU A 85 1.88 -3.48 -3.61
C LEU A 85 1.68 -3.19 -5.10
N HIS A 86 0.44 -3.21 -5.58
CA HIS A 86 0.13 -2.86 -6.97
C HIS A 86 0.55 -1.42 -7.30
N ASP A 87 0.27 -0.46 -6.40
CA ASP A 87 0.69 0.94 -6.59
C ASP A 87 2.21 1.10 -6.63
N VAL A 88 2.94 0.39 -5.76
CA VAL A 88 4.41 0.39 -5.73
C VAL A 88 4.98 -0.26 -6.99
N MET A 89 4.43 -1.41 -7.37
CA MET A 89 4.82 -2.14 -8.56
C MET A 89 4.68 -1.27 -9.81
N ILE A 90 3.49 -0.74 -10.08
CA ILE A 90 3.20 0.09 -11.26
C ILE A 90 4.08 1.34 -11.30
N ARG A 91 4.28 2.02 -10.17
CA ARG A 91 5.14 3.23 -10.11
C ARG A 91 6.64 2.93 -10.17
N SER A 92 7.03 1.66 -10.08
CA SER A 92 8.42 1.20 -10.21
C SER A 92 8.75 0.67 -11.60
N LEU A 93 7.75 0.48 -12.47
CA LEU A 93 7.94 0.05 -13.86
C LEU A 93 8.66 1.10 -14.71
N GLU A 94 9.41 0.64 -15.70
CA GLU A 94 10.20 1.50 -16.59
C GLU A 94 9.44 1.78 -17.92
N GLN A 95 9.84 2.83 -18.65
CA GLN A 95 9.43 3.08 -20.06
C GLN A 95 7.93 2.98 -20.36
N GLU A 96 7.05 3.41 -19.44
CA GLU A 96 5.60 3.30 -19.59
C GLU A 96 5.07 1.86 -19.75
N GLU A 97 5.82 0.86 -19.26
CA GLU A 97 5.33 -0.52 -19.13
C GLU A 97 4.00 -0.55 -18.37
N LEU A 98 3.17 -1.51 -18.74
CA LEU A 98 1.91 -1.82 -18.10
C LEU A 98 1.98 -3.18 -17.42
N LEU A 99 1.08 -3.41 -16.48
CA LEU A 99 0.83 -4.73 -15.91
C LEU A 99 -0.40 -5.33 -16.60
N TRP A 100 -0.22 -6.50 -17.19
CA TRP A 100 -1.29 -7.24 -17.86
C TRP A 100 -2.38 -7.62 -16.87
N ALA A 101 -3.64 -7.41 -17.25
CA ALA A 101 -4.79 -7.48 -16.35
C ALA A 101 -5.47 -8.87 -16.30
N GLN A 102 -4.95 -9.89 -17.00
CA GLN A 102 -5.61 -11.19 -17.16
C GLN A 102 -4.70 -12.38 -16.88
N SER A 103 -5.29 -13.52 -16.51
CA SER A 103 -4.56 -14.79 -16.30
C SER A 103 -3.90 -15.29 -17.57
N MET A 104 -4.64 -15.25 -18.69
CA MET A 104 -4.09 -15.65 -19.98
C MET A 104 -3.04 -14.61 -20.40
N PRO A 105 -1.84 -15.05 -20.82
CA PRO A 105 -0.80 -14.12 -21.22
C PRO A 105 -1.26 -13.26 -22.41
N PRO A 106 -0.62 -12.11 -22.65
CA PRO A 106 -0.76 -11.39 -23.91
C PRO A 106 -0.33 -12.28 -25.10
N ALA A 107 -0.40 -11.74 -26.32
CA ALA A 107 0.14 -12.44 -27.48
C ALA A 107 1.58 -12.91 -27.22
N LEU A 108 1.81 -14.22 -27.38
CA LEU A 108 3.12 -14.82 -27.19
C LEU A 108 3.87 -14.84 -28.53
N PRO A 109 5.20 -14.67 -28.52
CA PRO A 109 6.00 -14.69 -29.74
C PRO A 109 5.88 -16.03 -30.47
N GLU A 110 6.04 -16.01 -31.79
CA GLU A 110 6.06 -17.23 -32.61
C GLU A 110 7.20 -18.15 -32.20
N ASN A 111 8.39 -17.58 -31.99
CA ASN A 111 9.55 -18.30 -31.49
C ASN A 111 9.53 -18.37 -29.95
N GLU A 112 9.41 -19.58 -29.40
CA GLU A 112 9.38 -19.81 -27.95
C GLU A 112 10.69 -19.42 -27.24
N SER A 113 11.82 -19.34 -27.95
CA SER A 113 13.08 -18.88 -27.36
C SER A 113 13.04 -17.41 -26.93
N GLU A 114 12.13 -16.61 -27.49
CA GLU A 114 11.92 -15.20 -27.11
C GLU A 114 11.20 -15.05 -25.76
N ILE A 115 10.56 -16.11 -25.26
CA ILE A 115 10.06 -16.13 -23.88
C ILE A 115 11.25 -16.28 -22.92
N ARG A 116 11.58 -15.16 -22.27
CA ARG A 116 12.72 -15.04 -21.34
C ARG A 116 12.36 -15.65 -19.99
N LEU A 117 13.17 -16.61 -19.55
CA LEU A 117 13.13 -17.12 -18.17
C LEU A 117 13.57 -16.04 -17.19
N ALA A 118 13.11 -16.13 -15.95
CA ALA A 118 13.52 -15.21 -14.89
C ALA A 118 15.05 -15.21 -14.72
N ASN A 119 15.64 -14.03 -14.78
CA ASN A 119 17.08 -13.81 -14.62
C ASN A 119 17.42 -13.73 -13.12
N LEU A 120 17.70 -14.87 -12.49
CA LEU A 120 17.94 -14.96 -11.04
C LEU A 120 19.42 -15.12 -10.71
N GLU A 121 19.84 -14.57 -9.57
CA GLU A 121 21.24 -14.66 -9.10
C GLU A 121 21.69 -16.09 -8.78
N LYS A 122 20.76 -16.92 -8.28
CA LYS A 122 21.06 -18.30 -7.89
C LYS A 122 20.95 -19.23 -9.09
N THR A 123 22.07 -19.79 -9.52
CA THR A 123 22.14 -20.74 -10.65
C THR A 123 21.15 -21.89 -10.54
N LYS A 124 20.95 -22.44 -9.33
CA LYS A 124 19.98 -23.52 -9.10
C LYS A 124 18.53 -23.13 -9.48
N ASP A 125 18.14 -21.87 -9.29
CA ASP A 125 16.78 -21.41 -9.52
C ASP A 125 16.54 -21.13 -11.02
N VAL A 126 17.61 -20.83 -11.76
CA VAL A 126 17.62 -20.74 -13.23
C VAL A 126 17.51 -22.13 -13.85
N LEU A 127 18.39 -23.06 -13.44
CA LEU A 127 18.38 -24.45 -13.93
C LEU A 127 17.05 -25.16 -13.66
N TYR A 128 16.41 -24.87 -12.51
CA TYR A 128 15.08 -25.38 -12.21
C TYR A 128 14.04 -24.95 -13.25
N ARG A 129 14.04 -23.68 -13.67
CA ARG A 129 13.11 -23.16 -14.69
C ARG A 129 13.42 -23.67 -16.09
N GLU A 130 14.70 -23.87 -16.42
CA GLU A 130 15.10 -24.54 -17.66
C GLU A 130 14.56 -25.96 -17.73
N GLY A 131 14.71 -26.74 -16.66
CA GLY A 131 14.15 -28.10 -16.58
C GLY A 131 12.62 -28.12 -16.69
N LEU A 132 11.93 -27.17 -16.06
CA LEU A 132 10.47 -27.01 -16.24
C LEU A 132 10.08 -26.66 -17.68
N ALA A 133 10.84 -25.78 -18.34
CA ALA A 133 10.62 -25.39 -19.72
C ALA A 133 10.79 -26.58 -20.68
N GLU A 134 11.82 -27.40 -20.48
CA GLU A 134 12.04 -28.62 -21.25
C GLU A 134 10.91 -29.64 -21.06
N LYS A 135 10.37 -29.73 -19.84
CA LYS A 135 9.39 -30.76 -19.47
C LYS A 135 7.96 -30.43 -19.87
N TYR A 136 7.56 -29.17 -19.78
CA TYR A 136 6.17 -28.72 -19.96
C TYR A 136 5.99 -27.66 -21.06
N GLY A 137 7.09 -27.17 -21.65
CA GLY A 137 7.09 -26.00 -22.52
C GLY A 137 7.03 -24.68 -21.73
N LYS A 138 7.39 -23.57 -22.36
CA LYS A 138 7.33 -22.24 -21.74
C LYS A 138 5.92 -21.64 -21.82
N ARG A 139 5.17 -21.90 -22.88
CA ARG A 139 3.86 -21.25 -23.13
C ARG A 139 2.84 -21.48 -22.01
N LYS A 140 2.72 -22.70 -21.51
CA LYS A 140 1.81 -23.04 -20.40
C LYS A 140 2.23 -22.40 -19.07
N GLN A 141 3.52 -22.13 -18.88
CA GLN A 141 4.04 -21.45 -17.68
C GLN A 141 3.77 -19.94 -17.70
N MET A 142 3.35 -19.37 -18.83
CA MET A 142 3.00 -17.95 -18.96
C MET A 142 1.58 -17.64 -18.49
N VAL A 143 0.85 -18.60 -17.92
CA VAL A 143 -0.43 -18.29 -17.27
C VAL A 143 -0.14 -17.70 -15.89
N SER A 144 -0.80 -16.60 -15.56
CA SER A 144 -0.72 -15.96 -14.25
C SER A 144 -2.00 -16.21 -13.44
N GLY A 145 -1.94 -16.12 -12.13
CA GLY A 145 -3.14 -16.13 -11.29
C GLY A 145 -2.94 -15.54 -9.91
N ILE A 146 -3.83 -15.96 -9.00
CA ILE A 146 -3.75 -15.64 -7.58
C ILE A 146 -3.54 -16.92 -6.79
N HIS A 147 -2.65 -16.87 -5.81
CA HIS A 147 -2.62 -17.84 -4.72
C HIS A 147 -3.24 -17.21 -3.48
N TYR A 148 -4.13 -17.96 -2.85
CA TYR A 148 -4.83 -17.58 -1.63
C TYR A 148 -4.35 -18.48 -0.50
N ASN A 149 -3.50 -17.93 0.37
CA ASN A 149 -2.96 -18.61 1.54
C ASN A 149 -3.96 -18.47 2.69
N PHE A 150 -4.43 -19.59 3.22
CA PHE A 150 -5.48 -19.63 4.25
C PHE A 150 -5.06 -20.49 5.43
N GLU A 151 -5.13 -19.90 6.62
CA GLU A 151 -4.86 -20.53 7.92
C GLU A 151 -6.08 -20.33 8.84
N PHE A 152 -6.58 -21.39 9.49
CA PHE A 152 -7.55 -21.22 10.56
C PHE A 152 -6.90 -20.61 11.81
N GLY A 153 -7.64 -19.79 12.54
CA GLY A 153 -7.21 -19.22 13.81
C GLY A 153 -6.83 -20.31 14.80
N GLU A 154 -5.77 -20.07 15.56
CA GLU A 154 -5.26 -21.04 16.54
C GLU A 154 -6.31 -21.31 17.63
N ASP A 155 -6.96 -20.26 18.17
CA ASP A 155 -8.03 -20.43 19.17
C ASP A 155 -9.22 -21.23 18.62
N LEU A 156 -9.55 -21.08 17.34
CA LEU A 156 -10.59 -21.88 16.68
C LEU A 156 -10.21 -23.37 16.69
N LEU A 157 -9.00 -23.69 16.24
CA LEU A 157 -8.52 -25.06 16.19
C LEU A 157 -8.40 -25.67 17.60
N GLU A 158 -7.90 -24.91 18.56
CA GLU A 158 -7.81 -25.34 19.96
C GLU A 158 -9.20 -25.61 20.56
N ALA A 159 -10.16 -24.70 20.35
CA ALA A 159 -11.53 -24.87 20.83
C ALA A 159 -12.19 -26.11 20.20
N MET A 160 -11.96 -26.37 18.91
CA MET A 160 -12.45 -27.58 18.23
C MET A 160 -11.78 -28.85 18.78
N TRP A 161 -10.46 -28.82 18.99
CA TRP A 161 -9.68 -29.92 19.52
C TRP A 161 -10.13 -30.33 20.93
N GLN A 162 -10.42 -29.35 21.80
CA GLN A 162 -10.95 -29.58 23.15
C GLN A 162 -12.31 -30.29 23.17
N GLN A 163 -13.03 -30.36 22.04
CA GLN A 163 -14.26 -31.16 21.90
C GLN A 163 -13.98 -32.63 21.54
N GLN A 164 -12.72 -33.04 21.36
CA GLN A 164 -12.30 -34.37 20.94
C GLN A 164 -11.59 -35.13 22.08
N GLU A 165 -11.50 -36.45 21.94
CA GLU A 165 -10.79 -37.32 22.89
C GLU A 165 -9.28 -37.45 22.58
N THR A 166 -8.82 -36.95 21.43
CA THR A 166 -7.40 -37.04 21.03
C THR A 166 -6.52 -36.08 21.84
N THR A 167 -5.33 -36.52 22.24
CA THR A 167 -4.35 -35.70 22.96
C THR A 167 -3.33 -35.02 22.04
N ASP A 168 -3.30 -35.38 20.75
CA ASP A 168 -2.34 -34.82 19.77
C ASP A 168 -2.99 -33.69 18.95
N PHE A 169 -2.72 -32.45 19.36
CA PHE A 169 -3.19 -31.26 18.66
C PHE A 169 -2.61 -31.13 17.24
N LYS A 170 -1.36 -31.54 17.01
CA LYS A 170 -0.71 -31.46 15.71
C LYS A 170 -1.36 -32.40 14.70
N ALA A 171 -1.63 -33.64 15.12
CA ALA A 171 -2.35 -34.61 14.31
C ALA A 171 -3.79 -34.15 14.02
N PHE A 172 -4.48 -33.59 15.03
CA PHE A 172 -5.80 -32.99 14.84
C PHE A 172 -5.77 -31.86 13.81
N LYS A 173 -4.90 -30.85 13.99
CA LYS A 173 -4.73 -29.73 13.05
C LYS A 173 -4.45 -30.21 11.63
N SER A 174 -3.59 -31.21 11.48
CA SER A 174 -3.27 -31.77 10.17
C SER A 174 -4.50 -32.45 9.54
N GLU A 175 -5.27 -33.24 10.29
CA GLU A 175 -6.49 -33.86 9.77
C GLU A 175 -7.54 -32.83 9.34
N ILE A 176 -7.68 -31.71 10.05
CA ILE A 176 -8.55 -30.60 9.65
C ILE A 176 -8.18 -30.09 8.25
N TYR A 177 -6.89 -29.84 8.01
CA TYR A 177 -6.43 -29.36 6.70
C TYR A 177 -6.45 -30.43 5.62
N MET A 178 -6.22 -31.69 5.96
CA MET A 178 -6.37 -32.81 5.03
C MET A 178 -7.82 -32.91 4.55
N LYS A 179 -8.79 -32.89 5.48
CA LYS A 179 -10.22 -32.84 5.14
C LYS A 179 -10.56 -31.64 4.28
N LEU A 180 -10.13 -30.45 4.68
CA LEU A 180 -10.37 -29.23 3.91
C LEU A 180 -9.85 -29.38 2.47
N SER A 181 -8.66 -29.96 2.31
CA SER A 181 -8.05 -30.15 0.99
C SER A 181 -8.82 -31.14 0.13
N ARG A 182 -9.26 -32.28 0.69
CA ARG A 182 -10.08 -33.27 -0.02
C ARG A 182 -11.41 -32.68 -0.48
N GLN A 183 -12.14 -32.03 0.43
CA GLN A 183 -13.41 -31.40 0.12
C GLN A 183 -13.26 -30.23 -0.86
N TYR A 184 -12.18 -29.45 -0.74
CA TYR A 184 -11.90 -28.40 -1.71
C TYR A 184 -11.65 -28.98 -3.09
N LEU A 185 -10.79 -30.01 -3.23
CA LEU A 185 -10.54 -30.66 -4.52
C LEU A 185 -11.82 -31.24 -5.14
N ARG A 186 -12.72 -31.78 -4.32
CA ARG A 186 -14.03 -32.29 -4.76
C ARG A 186 -14.96 -31.20 -5.29
N TYR A 187 -14.95 -30.01 -4.69
CA TYR A 187 -15.89 -28.91 -4.98
C TYR A 187 -15.25 -27.67 -5.62
N MET A 188 -13.96 -27.70 -5.97
CA MET A 188 -13.24 -26.57 -6.59
C MET A 188 -13.86 -26.12 -7.91
N TRP A 189 -14.63 -27.00 -8.56
CA TRP A 189 -15.35 -26.68 -9.79
C TRP A 189 -16.34 -25.53 -9.59
N LEU A 190 -16.89 -25.32 -8.38
CA LEU A 190 -17.76 -24.18 -8.05
C LEU A 190 -16.97 -22.87 -8.07
N ILE A 191 -15.74 -22.89 -7.56
CA ILE A 191 -14.80 -21.76 -7.65
C ILE A 191 -14.48 -21.46 -9.11
N THR A 192 -14.15 -22.48 -9.90
CA THR A 192 -13.89 -22.34 -11.34
C THR A 192 -15.11 -21.83 -12.11
N TYR A 193 -16.32 -22.27 -11.76
CA TYR A 193 -17.56 -21.82 -12.39
C TYR A 193 -17.83 -20.33 -12.11
N CYS A 194 -17.81 -19.94 -10.83
CA CYS A 194 -18.15 -18.58 -10.41
C CYS A 194 -17.05 -17.57 -10.79
N LEU A 195 -15.79 -17.98 -10.65
CA LEU A 195 -14.62 -17.08 -10.64
C LEU A 195 -13.63 -17.34 -11.78
N GLY A 196 -13.92 -18.27 -12.70
CA GLY A 196 -13.12 -18.45 -13.90
C GLY A 196 -12.98 -17.14 -14.68
N ALA A 197 -11.76 -16.81 -15.10
CA ALA A 197 -11.46 -15.54 -15.76
C ALA A 197 -10.39 -15.69 -16.87
N SER A 198 -10.36 -16.85 -17.52
CA SER A 198 -9.47 -17.13 -18.65
C SER A 198 -10.22 -17.69 -19.86
N PRO A 199 -11.20 -16.95 -20.43
CA PRO A 199 -12.15 -17.52 -21.39
C PRO A 199 -11.61 -17.70 -22.81
N ARG A 200 -10.52 -17.03 -23.16
CA ARG A 200 -9.96 -16.97 -24.52
C ARG A 200 -8.43 -16.98 -24.44
N ALA A 201 -7.78 -17.73 -25.31
CA ALA A 201 -6.33 -17.70 -25.45
C ALA A 201 -5.90 -16.62 -26.46
N ASN A 202 -4.85 -15.87 -26.13
CA ASN A 202 -4.25 -14.94 -27.08
C ASN A 202 -3.38 -15.69 -28.11
N THR A 203 -3.10 -15.01 -29.22
CA THR A 203 -2.26 -15.53 -30.31
C THR A 203 -0.96 -16.11 -29.78
N GLY A 204 -0.60 -17.29 -30.28
CA GLY A 204 0.64 -17.98 -29.91
C GLY A 204 0.55 -18.79 -28.62
N PHE A 205 -0.56 -18.80 -27.86
CA PHE A 205 -0.66 -19.70 -26.71
C PHE A 205 -0.75 -21.17 -27.13
N PHE A 206 -1.70 -21.50 -28.00
CA PHE A 206 -1.81 -22.81 -28.63
C PHE A 206 -1.00 -22.86 -29.93
N THR A 207 -0.01 -23.74 -29.99
CA THR A 207 0.78 -23.98 -31.22
C THR A 207 0.42 -25.30 -31.90
N ASP A 208 -0.08 -26.29 -31.17
CA ASP A 208 -0.58 -27.54 -31.75
C ASP A 208 -2.04 -27.37 -32.21
N GLN A 209 -2.34 -27.83 -33.42
CA GLN A 209 -3.71 -27.85 -33.93
C GLN A 209 -4.63 -28.76 -33.09
N ASN A 210 -4.08 -29.78 -32.43
CA ASN A 210 -4.82 -30.67 -31.54
C ASN A 210 -5.18 -30.04 -30.19
N GLU A 211 -4.58 -28.90 -29.83
CA GLU A 211 -4.88 -28.16 -28.60
C GLU A 211 -5.91 -27.04 -28.80
N LYS A 212 -6.45 -26.88 -30.02
CA LYS A 212 -7.51 -25.89 -30.28
C LYS A 212 -8.82 -26.29 -29.60
N ILE A 213 -9.30 -25.44 -28.72
CA ILE A 213 -10.60 -25.55 -28.06
C ILE A 213 -11.64 -24.63 -28.71
N GLN A 214 -12.93 -24.93 -28.50
CA GLN A 214 -14.02 -24.07 -28.92
C GLN A 214 -14.21 -22.93 -27.91
N GLU A 215 -13.56 -21.81 -28.16
CA GLU A 215 -13.70 -20.59 -27.36
C GLU A 215 -15.02 -19.84 -27.63
N PRO A 216 -15.58 -19.10 -26.66
CA PRO A 216 -15.06 -18.88 -25.30
C PRO A 216 -15.44 -20.02 -24.34
N VAL A 217 -14.53 -20.34 -23.41
CA VAL A 217 -14.77 -21.28 -22.30
C VAL A 217 -14.76 -20.53 -20.95
N ARG A 218 -15.05 -21.16 -19.81
CA ARG A 218 -14.97 -20.45 -18.51
C ARG A 218 -13.54 -20.13 -18.07
N SER A 219 -12.66 -21.14 -18.10
CA SER A 219 -11.30 -21.00 -17.57
C SER A 219 -10.33 -21.97 -18.25
N ILE A 220 -9.58 -21.48 -19.23
CA ILE A 220 -8.50 -22.26 -19.86
C ILE A 220 -7.45 -22.65 -18.82
N ARG A 221 -7.10 -21.73 -17.90
CA ARG A 221 -6.08 -21.96 -16.86
C ARG A 221 -6.42 -23.14 -15.95
N ASN A 222 -7.69 -23.33 -15.61
CA ASN A 222 -8.15 -24.41 -14.75
C ASN A 222 -8.58 -25.68 -15.51
N SER A 223 -8.41 -25.72 -16.84
CA SER A 223 -8.66 -26.90 -17.66
C SER A 223 -7.38 -27.72 -17.88
N LYS A 224 -7.51 -28.87 -18.54
CA LYS A 224 -6.42 -29.71 -19.03
C LYS A 224 -5.43 -29.01 -19.97
N PHE A 225 -5.81 -27.86 -20.53
CA PHE A 225 -4.99 -27.04 -21.41
C PHE A 225 -4.16 -25.97 -20.66
N GLY A 226 -4.48 -25.74 -19.38
CA GLY A 226 -3.65 -24.95 -18.48
C GLY A 226 -2.38 -25.67 -18.04
N TYR A 227 -1.66 -25.07 -17.10
CA TYR A 227 -0.50 -25.72 -16.49
C TYR A 227 -0.95 -26.83 -15.53
N ARG A 228 -0.40 -28.03 -15.71
CA ARG A 228 -0.58 -29.19 -14.83
C ARG A 228 0.63 -30.11 -14.96
N ASN A 229 0.90 -30.89 -13.92
CA ASN A 229 1.88 -31.97 -14.04
C ASN A 229 1.39 -33.04 -15.04
N ARG A 230 2.28 -33.97 -15.39
CA ARG A 230 1.95 -35.04 -16.33
C ARG A 230 0.87 -35.98 -15.75
N PRO A 231 -0.01 -36.58 -16.58
CA PRO A 231 -1.16 -37.37 -16.12
C PRO A 231 -0.80 -38.57 -15.22
N GLU A 232 0.41 -39.10 -15.33
CA GLU A 232 0.92 -40.18 -14.48
C GLU A 232 1.19 -39.75 -13.03
N ILE A 233 1.28 -38.45 -12.74
CA ILE A 233 1.53 -37.93 -11.40
C ILE A 233 0.19 -37.75 -10.68
N PHE A 234 -0.07 -38.63 -9.72
CA PHE A 234 -1.21 -38.55 -8.81
C PHE A 234 -0.70 -38.67 -7.37
N VAL A 235 -0.97 -37.65 -6.55
CA VAL A 235 -0.62 -37.58 -5.13
C VAL A 235 -1.91 -37.64 -4.33
N SER A 236 -2.01 -38.61 -3.42
CA SER A 236 -3.18 -38.81 -2.58
C SER A 236 -3.25 -37.81 -1.44
N TYR A 237 -4.46 -37.39 -1.09
CA TYR A 237 -4.78 -36.59 0.11
C TYR A 237 -5.49 -37.44 1.18
N GLU A 238 -5.34 -38.77 1.16
CA GLU A 238 -5.90 -39.64 2.18
C GLU A 238 -5.32 -39.36 3.57
N SER A 239 -4.00 -39.31 3.67
CA SER A 239 -3.28 -38.94 4.90
C SER A 239 -2.05 -38.08 4.58
N LEU A 240 -1.51 -37.42 5.61
CA LEU A 240 -0.30 -36.61 5.45
C LEU A 240 0.92 -37.48 5.09
N GLU A 241 0.99 -38.68 5.65
CA GLU A 241 2.02 -39.68 5.38
C GLU A 241 1.96 -40.12 3.92
N GLN A 242 0.79 -40.51 3.41
CA GLN A 242 0.62 -40.95 2.02
C GLN A 242 0.95 -39.82 1.04
N TYR A 243 0.45 -38.60 1.30
CA TYR A 243 0.75 -37.41 0.51
C TYR A 243 2.27 -37.20 0.39
N TYR A 244 2.99 -37.32 1.50
CA TYR A 244 4.43 -37.14 1.54
C TYR A 244 5.19 -38.29 0.85
N GLU A 245 4.77 -39.53 1.05
CA GLU A 245 5.35 -40.72 0.42
C GLU A 245 5.22 -40.68 -1.10
N ASP A 246 4.07 -40.27 -1.62
CA ASP A 246 3.84 -40.08 -3.05
C ASP A 246 4.79 -39.03 -3.63
N LEU A 247 4.89 -37.86 -2.99
CA LEU A 247 5.81 -36.79 -3.40
C LEU A 247 7.27 -37.26 -3.40
N GLN A 248 7.69 -37.94 -2.34
CA GLN A 248 9.03 -38.53 -2.27
C GLN A 248 9.26 -39.53 -3.40
N THR A 249 8.27 -40.36 -3.71
CA THR A 249 8.37 -41.37 -4.76
C THR A 249 8.55 -40.71 -6.14
N TYR A 250 7.78 -39.67 -6.46
CA TYR A 250 7.94 -38.95 -7.71
C TYR A 250 9.27 -38.18 -7.81
N VAL A 251 9.80 -37.67 -6.70
CA VAL A 251 11.15 -37.07 -6.68
C VAL A 251 12.24 -38.14 -6.90
N LYS A 252 12.16 -39.28 -6.20
CA LYS A 252 13.12 -40.40 -6.33
C LYS A 252 13.14 -40.98 -7.75
N THR A 253 11.98 -41.09 -8.37
CA THR A 253 11.82 -41.58 -9.76
C THR A 253 12.11 -40.53 -10.82
N ARG A 254 12.44 -39.29 -10.41
CA ARG A 254 12.64 -38.11 -11.29
C ARG A 254 11.40 -37.73 -12.12
N ALA A 255 10.24 -38.26 -11.76
CA ALA A 255 8.96 -37.79 -12.27
C ALA A 255 8.65 -36.37 -11.79
N LEU A 256 9.24 -35.92 -10.69
CA LEU A 256 9.38 -34.52 -10.26
C LEU A 256 10.86 -34.24 -9.98
N SER A 257 11.34 -33.02 -10.24
CA SER A 257 12.70 -32.61 -9.89
C SER A 257 12.83 -32.32 -8.40
N GLU A 258 11.78 -31.72 -7.81
CA GLU A 258 11.66 -31.36 -6.40
C GLU A 258 10.18 -31.42 -5.99
N MET A 259 9.89 -31.56 -4.69
CA MET A 259 8.50 -31.57 -4.20
C MET A 259 7.72 -30.30 -4.57
N LYS A 260 8.40 -29.15 -4.68
CA LYS A 260 7.80 -27.86 -5.09
C LYS A 260 7.28 -27.84 -6.54
N GLU A 261 7.72 -28.78 -7.40
CA GLU A 261 7.21 -28.92 -8.77
C GLU A 261 5.77 -29.43 -8.79
N PHE A 262 5.33 -30.14 -7.74
CA PHE A 262 3.97 -30.64 -7.67
C PHE A 262 2.96 -29.49 -7.71
N TYR A 263 2.05 -29.60 -8.67
CA TYR A 263 1.02 -28.64 -9.02
C TYR A 263 -0.35 -29.28 -8.77
N SER A 264 -1.09 -28.65 -7.87
CA SER A 264 -2.45 -28.99 -7.48
C SER A 264 -3.19 -27.70 -7.15
N ALA A 265 -4.52 -27.74 -7.23
CA ALA A 265 -5.37 -26.60 -6.85
C ALA A 265 -5.24 -26.27 -5.35
N VAL A 266 -4.86 -27.24 -4.52
CA VAL A 266 -4.58 -27.06 -3.09
C VAL A 266 -3.20 -27.58 -2.77
N ARG A 267 -2.37 -26.77 -2.10
CA ARG A 267 -1.06 -27.19 -1.61
C ARG A 267 -1.00 -27.09 -0.09
N LEU A 268 -0.53 -28.17 0.54
CA LEU A 268 -0.29 -28.25 1.98
C LEU A 268 1.00 -27.53 2.35
N ARG A 269 0.98 -26.74 3.43
CA ARG A 269 2.14 -25.95 3.87
C ARG A 269 2.40 -26.14 5.36
N GLY A 270 3.60 -26.64 5.70
CA GLY A 270 4.13 -26.71 7.07
C GLY A 270 5.18 -25.62 7.37
N GLY A 271 5.61 -24.90 6.33
CA GLY A 271 6.73 -23.96 6.38
C GLY A 271 7.14 -23.54 4.97
N LYS A 272 8.44 -23.28 4.77
CA LYS A 272 8.96 -22.91 3.44
C LYS A 272 9.19 -24.13 2.54
N ARG A 273 9.31 -25.31 3.13
CA ARG A 273 9.71 -26.54 2.46
C ARG A 273 8.68 -27.63 2.71
N ALA A 274 8.34 -28.38 1.66
CA ALA A 274 7.41 -29.50 1.77
C ALA A 274 8.00 -30.62 2.64
N GLU A 275 9.33 -30.69 2.73
CA GLU A 275 10.08 -31.64 3.55
C GLU A 275 9.77 -31.51 5.05
N GLU A 276 9.33 -30.34 5.51
CA GLU A 276 9.04 -30.04 6.92
C GLU A 276 7.64 -30.55 7.35
N LEU A 277 6.78 -30.96 6.41
CA LEU A 277 5.38 -31.29 6.66
C LEU A 277 5.17 -32.37 7.71
N LEU A 278 5.95 -33.47 7.67
CA LEU A 278 5.81 -34.57 8.63
C LEU A 278 6.26 -34.17 10.05
N ASP A 279 7.26 -33.30 10.15
CA ASP A 279 7.83 -32.89 11.43
C ASP A 279 6.88 -31.93 12.15
N VAL A 280 6.45 -30.88 11.45
CA VAL A 280 5.69 -29.76 12.03
C VAL A 280 4.18 -29.86 11.86
N GLY A 281 3.70 -30.77 11.01
CA GLY A 281 2.29 -30.85 10.61
C GLY A 281 1.89 -29.74 9.63
N ILE A 282 0.62 -29.74 9.22
CA ILE A 282 0.10 -28.74 8.30
C ILE A 282 -0.24 -27.47 9.08
N GLN A 283 0.35 -26.34 8.67
CA GLN A 283 0.12 -25.03 9.29
C GLN A 283 -0.99 -24.27 8.56
N TYR A 284 -0.99 -24.31 7.23
CA TYR A 284 -1.95 -23.62 6.38
C TYR A 284 -2.08 -24.32 5.01
N VAL A 285 -3.07 -23.91 4.22
CA VAL A 285 -3.26 -24.35 2.82
C VAL A 285 -3.14 -23.19 1.85
N GLU A 286 -2.56 -23.46 0.68
CA GLU A 286 -2.44 -22.53 -0.44
C GLU A 286 -3.40 -22.98 -1.54
N PHE A 287 -4.43 -22.18 -1.82
CA PHE A 287 -5.37 -22.40 -2.92
C PHE A 287 -4.91 -21.67 -4.18
N ARG A 288 -4.91 -22.33 -5.34
CA ARG A 288 -4.17 -21.85 -6.53
C ARG A 288 -4.98 -21.72 -7.81
N ASN A 289 -6.22 -22.20 -7.83
CA ASN A 289 -7.11 -22.19 -8.99
C ASN A 289 -7.85 -20.85 -9.22
N PHE A 290 -7.43 -19.76 -8.56
CA PHE A 290 -8.03 -18.44 -8.75
C PHE A 290 -7.42 -17.72 -9.95
N ASP A 291 -8.22 -17.49 -10.98
CA ASP A 291 -7.87 -16.59 -12.07
C ASP A 291 -7.82 -15.12 -11.60
N LEU A 292 -7.09 -14.28 -12.33
CA LEU A 292 -7.13 -12.82 -12.14
C LEU A 292 -8.49 -12.27 -12.60
N ASN A 293 -9.29 -11.77 -11.66
CA ASN A 293 -10.48 -11.00 -11.97
C ASN A 293 -10.08 -9.67 -12.64
N PRO A 294 -10.33 -9.48 -13.96
CA PRO A 294 -9.82 -8.31 -14.67
C PRO A 294 -10.60 -7.03 -14.35
N PHE A 295 -11.71 -7.10 -13.61
CA PHE A 295 -12.52 -5.94 -13.27
C PHE A 295 -12.03 -5.19 -12.03
N VAL A 296 -11.10 -5.78 -11.28
CA VAL A 296 -10.44 -5.17 -10.13
C VAL A 296 -8.92 -5.20 -10.31
N ARG A 297 -8.25 -4.10 -9.94
CA ARG A 297 -6.81 -3.88 -10.22
C ARG A 297 -5.89 -4.95 -9.61
N VAL A 298 -6.25 -5.48 -8.43
CA VAL A 298 -5.45 -6.51 -7.73
C VAL A 298 -5.87 -7.94 -8.08
N GLY A 299 -6.85 -8.14 -8.97
CA GLY A 299 -7.28 -9.44 -9.45
C GLY A 299 -8.24 -10.22 -8.54
N MET A 300 -8.56 -9.73 -7.34
CA MET A 300 -9.57 -10.30 -6.44
C MET A 300 -10.27 -9.19 -5.65
N ASP A 301 -11.57 -9.35 -5.40
CA ASP A 301 -12.35 -8.40 -4.59
C ASP A 301 -12.65 -8.94 -3.17
N GLU A 302 -13.10 -8.05 -2.29
CA GLU A 302 -13.37 -8.37 -0.88
C GLU A 302 -14.48 -9.42 -0.73
N ASP A 303 -15.51 -9.37 -1.58
CA ASP A 303 -16.59 -10.35 -1.59
C ASP A 303 -16.07 -11.75 -1.92
N THR A 304 -15.16 -11.86 -2.89
CA THR A 304 -14.52 -13.13 -3.25
C THR A 304 -13.69 -13.68 -2.10
N ALA A 305 -12.82 -12.86 -1.50
CA ALA A 305 -11.98 -13.28 -0.38
C ALA A 305 -12.82 -13.72 0.84
N ARG A 306 -13.87 -12.96 1.17
CA ARG A 306 -14.82 -13.33 2.23
C ARG A 306 -15.60 -14.60 1.91
N PHE A 307 -16.04 -14.77 0.67
CA PHE A 307 -16.76 -15.98 0.26
C PHE A 307 -15.88 -17.22 0.38
N ILE A 308 -14.61 -17.16 -0.01
CA ILE A 308 -13.67 -18.28 0.13
C ILE A 308 -13.57 -18.71 1.60
N HIS A 309 -13.53 -17.78 2.54
CA HIS A 309 -13.52 -18.11 3.98
C HIS A 309 -14.82 -18.81 4.44
N LEU A 310 -16.00 -18.33 3.99
CA LEU A 310 -17.26 -19.02 4.28
C LEU A 310 -17.29 -20.42 3.65
N PHE A 311 -16.76 -20.54 2.43
CA PHE A 311 -16.66 -21.79 1.69
C PHE A 311 -15.78 -22.79 2.43
N THR A 312 -14.60 -22.40 2.94
CA THR A 312 -13.71 -23.29 3.71
C THR A 312 -14.36 -23.80 5.00
N LEU A 313 -15.12 -22.95 5.71
CA LEU A 313 -15.86 -23.36 6.90
C LEU A 313 -16.93 -24.42 6.56
N TYR A 314 -17.67 -24.19 5.47
CA TYR A 314 -18.68 -25.13 5.03
C TYR A 314 -18.08 -26.46 4.53
N LEU A 315 -16.94 -26.44 3.84
CA LEU A 315 -16.26 -27.67 3.39
C LEU A 315 -15.85 -28.58 4.56
N ILE A 316 -15.44 -28.01 5.69
CA ILE A 316 -15.14 -28.80 6.90
C ILE A 316 -16.43 -29.31 7.55
N TYR A 317 -17.48 -28.49 7.55
CA TYR A 317 -18.78 -28.90 8.08
C TYR A 317 -19.40 -30.07 7.30
N LYS A 318 -19.33 -30.01 5.97
CA LYS A 318 -19.92 -31.02 5.07
C LYS A 318 -19.23 -32.38 5.25
N GLU A 319 -20.04 -33.44 5.27
CA GLU A 319 -19.56 -34.82 5.30
C GLU A 319 -18.97 -35.23 3.95
N GLU A 320 -17.95 -36.09 3.97
CA GLU A 320 -17.31 -36.63 2.77
C GLU A 320 -18.16 -37.81 2.26
N GLU A 321 -18.55 -37.78 0.99
CA GLU A 321 -19.44 -38.79 0.40
C GLU A 321 -18.65 -39.90 -0.31
N GLU A 322 -17.49 -39.56 -0.86
CA GLU A 322 -16.59 -40.48 -1.54
C GLU A 322 -15.30 -40.75 -0.74
N THR A 323 -14.55 -41.78 -1.12
CA THR A 323 -13.18 -41.97 -0.59
C THR A 323 -12.27 -40.82 -1.06
N PRO A 324 -11.18 -40.49 -0.32
CA PRO A 324 -10.29 -39.38 -0.65
C PRO A 324 -9.87 -39.32 -2.13
N ASP A 325 -9.34 -40.43 -2.65
CA ASP A 325 -8.86 -40.51 -4.04
C ASP A 325 -10.00 -40.46 -5.07
N ALA A 326 -11.16 -41.04 -4.74
CA ALA A 326 -12.33 -40.99 -5.62
C ALA A 326 -12.90 -39.56 -5.69
N ALA A 327 -13.01 -38.88 -4.55
CA ALA A 327 -13.42 -37.49 -4.45
C ALA A 327 -12.49 -36.57 -5.26
N GLN A 328 -11.18 -36.77 -5.15
CA GLN A 328 -10.17 -36.01 -5.89
C GLN A 328 -10.29 -36.23 -7.41
N ARG A 329 -10.43 -37.48 -7.87
CA ARG A 329 -10.60 -37.79 -9.30
C ARG A 329 -11.87 -37.21 -9.87
N LEU A 330 -12.99 -37.37 -9.16
CA LEU A 330 -14.28 -36.81 -9.55
C LEU A 330 -14.21 -35.28 -9.59
N GLY A 331 -13.60 -34.66 -8.59
CA GLY A 331 -13.37 -33.22 -8.55
C GLY A 331 -12.59 -32.70 -9.77
N TYR A 332 -11.50 -33.38 -10.16
CA TYR A 332 -10.74 -33.03 -11.36
C TYR A 332 -11.54 -33.20 -12.65
N GLU A 333 -12.31 -34.28 -12.78
CA GLU A 333 -13.16 -34.53 -13.94
C GLU A 333 -14.23 -33.44 -14.11
N ILE A 334 -14.99 -33.17 -13.05
CA ILE A 334 -16.04 -32.14 -13.05
C ILE A 334 -15.41 -30.76 -13.30
N ASN A 335 -14.30 -30.45 -12.64
CA ASN A 335 -13.62 -29.16 -12.83
C ASN A 335 -13.15 -28.97 -14.27
N ASP A 336 -12.56 -29.98 -14.92
CA ASP A 336 -12.15 -29.89 -16.32
C ASP A 336 -13.35 -29.65 -17.25
N ALA A 337 -14.45 -30.38 -17.02
CA ALA A 337 -15.68 -30.21 -17.78
C ALA A 337 -16.23 -28.78 -17.62
N VAL A 338 -16.39 -28.32 -16.38
CA VAL A 338 -16.88 -26.97 -16.05
C VAL A 338 -15.98 -25.87 -16.60
N ALA A 339 -14.67 -26.03 -16.50
CA ALA A 339 -13.68 -25.09 -17.02
C ALA A 339 -13.82 -24.88 -18.54
N LEU A 340 -14.22 -25.92 -19.27
CA LEU A 340 -14.38 -25.95 -20.71
C LEU A 340 -15.80 -25.63 -21.21
N GLU A 341 -16.77 -25.43 -20.33
CA GLU A 341 -18.12 -24.99 -20.71
C GLU A 341 -18.12 -23.57 -21.29
N ASN A 342 -19.13 -23.27 -22.11
CA ASN A 342 -19.34 -21.93 -22.62
C ASN A 342 -19.63 -20.94 -21.48
N THR A 343 -19.04 -19.75 -21.56
CA THR A 343 -19.15 -18.70 -20.52
C THR A 343 -20.58 -18.28 -20.18
N LEU A 344 -21.51 -18.35 -21.13
CA LEU A 344 -22.87 -17.84 -20.99
C LEU A 344 -23.92 -18.96 -20.81
N GLU A 345 -23.50 -20.22 -20.77
CA GLU A 345 -24.39 -21.34 -20.54
C GLU A 345 -24.43 -21.70 -19.05
N LYS A 346 -25.50 -22.38 -18.61
CA LYS A 346 -25.51 -22.98 -17.26
C LYS A 346 -24.63 -24.22 -17.26
N THR A 347 -24.05 -24.53 -16.11
CA THR A 347 -23.24 -25.75 -15.99
C THR A 347 -24.09 -27.02 -16.05
N ALA A 348 -23.51 -28.07 -16.63
CA ALA A 348 -24.09 -29.42 -16.61
C ALA A 348 -24.30 -29.94 -15.17
N TYR A 349 -23.54 -29.42 -14.20
CA TYR A 349 -23.58 -29.78 -12.78
C TYR A 349 -24.48 -28.85 -11.96
N TYR A 350 -25.41 -28.13 -12.61
CA TYR A 350 -26.23 -27.09 -11.97
C TYR A 350 -26.99 -27.60 -10.74
N HIS A 351 -27.56 -28.81 -10.80
CA HIS A 351 -28.32 -29.36 -9.67
C HIS A 351 -27.44 -29.64 -8.45
N GLU A 352 -26.23 -30.17 -8.65
CA GLU A 352 -25.26 -30.40 -7.58
C GLU A 352 -24.82 -29.07 -6.96
N GLY A 353 -24.48 -28.09 -7.79
CA GLY A 353 -24.08 -26.76 -7.31
C GLY A 353 -25.21 -26.04 -6.55
N LYS A 354 -26.43 -26.14 -7.05
CA LYS A 354 -27.60 -25.56 -6.37
C LYS A 354 -27.79 -26.20 -5.00
N LEU A 355 -27.74 -27.53 -4.92
CA LEU A 355 -27.86 -28.26 -3.65
C LEU A 355 -26.75 -27.85 -2.67
N PHE A 356 -25.51 -27.72 -3.17
CA PHE A 356 -24.38 -27.27 -2.37
C PHE A 356 -24.63 -25.89 -1.76
N PHE A 357 -25.04 -24.90 -2.55
CA PHE A 357 -25.31 -23.55 -2.03
C PHE A 357 -26.52 -23.51 -1.09
N ASP A 358 -27.60 -24.25 -1.38
CA ASP A 358 -28.75 -24.35 -0.50
C ASP A 358 -28.34 -24.91 0.88
N GLN A 359 -27.50 -25.95 0.89
CA GLN A 359 -26.98 -26.56 2.13
C GLN A 359 -25.98 -25.63 2.86
N MET A 360 -25.09 -24.96 2.12
CA MET A 360 -24.17 -23.96 2.67
C MET A 360 -24.94 -22.81 3.36
N ARG A 361 -26.05 -22.39 2.73
CA ARG A 361 -26.94 -21.38 3.28
C ARG A 361 -27.62 -21.85 4.57
N ILE A 362 -28.14 -23.08 4.60
CA ILE A 362 -28.74 -23.69 5.80
C ILE A 362 -27.69 -23.80 6.92
N PHE A 363 -26.47 -24.23 6.59
CA PHE A 363 -25.35 -24.27 7.53
C PHE A 363 -25.09 -22.90 8.17
N ALA A 364 -24.97 -21.86 7.36
CA ALA A 364 -24.72 -20.50 7.83
C ALA A 364 -25.87 -19.99 8.72
N GLN A 365 -27.12 -20.33 8.39
CA GLN A 365 -28.28 -20.00 9.24
C GLN A 365 -28.26 -20.75 10.58
N ASN A 366 -27.92 -22.03 10.58
CA ASN A 366 -27.85 -22.85 11.80
C ASN A 366 -26.75 -22.41 12.77
N LEU A 367 -25.69 -21.78 12.25
CA LEU A 367 -24.60 -21.21 13.04
C LEU A 367 -24.75 -19.71 13.30
N ASP A 368 -25.91 -19.13 12.99
CA ASP A 368 -26.24 -17.73 13.28
C ASP A 368 -25.27 -16.72 12.59
N PHE A 369 -24.84 -17.03 11.36
CA PHE A 369 -23.96 -16.13 10.59
C PHE A 369 -24.66 -14.79 10.30
N ALA A 370 -23.86 -13.73 10.08
CA ALA A 370 -24.41 -12.41 9.83
C ALA A 370 -25.22 -12.37 8.53
N GLN A 371 -26.21 -11.48 8.46
CA GLN A 371 -27.05 -11.34 7.26
C GLN A 371 -26.23 -10.98 6.00
N ALA A 372 -25.12 -10.27 6.17
CA ALA A 372 -24.19 -9.97 5.09
C ALA A 372 -23.48 -11.21 4.53
N ASP A 373 -23.21 -12.23 5.36
CA ASP A 373 -22.62 -13.50 4.93
C ASP A 373 -23.65 -14.35 4.18
N LEU A 374 -24.90 -14.39 4.66
CA LEU A 374 -26.00 -15.05 3.96
C LEU A 374 -26.25 -14.44 2.58
N ALA A 375 -26.27 -13.10 2.50
CA ALA A 375 -26.42 -12.40 1.23
C ALA A 375 -25.25 -12.66 0.27
N LEU A 376 -24.04 -12.84 0.79
CA LEU A 376 -22.86 -13.20 -0.01
C LEU A 376 -22.96 -14.62 -0.57
N ILE A 377 -23.43 -15.60 0.22
CA ILE A 377 -23.73 -16.95 -0.27
C ILE A 377 -24.79 -16.89 -1.38
N ASP A 378 -25.88 -16.14 -1.15
CA ASP A 378 -26.97 -15.96 -2.13
C ASP A 378 -26.45 -15.32 -3.44
N LYS A 379 -25.50 -14.38 -3.35
CA LYS A 379 -24.84 -13.74 -4.52
C LYS A 379 -24.09 -14.77 -5.38
N PHE A 380 -23.30 -15.66 -4.77
CA PHE A 380 -22.57 -16.71 -5.48
C PHE A 380 -23.51 -17.77 -6.04
N ALA A 381 -24.54 -18.18 -5.28
CA ALA A 381 -25.57 -19.09 -5.76
C ALA A 381 -26.30 -18.55 -7.00
N GLN A 382 -26.58 -17.24 -7.05
CA GLN A 382 -27.23 -16.60 -8.19
C GLN A 382 -26.41 -16.71 -9.50
N MET A 383 -25.09 -16.86 -9.44
CA MET A 383 -24.26 -17.04 -10.63
C MET A 383 -24.55 -18.37 -11.36
N LEU A 384 -25.04 -19.40 -10.65
CA LEU A 384 -25.50 -20.65 -11.28
C LEU A 384 -26.76 -20.42 -12.13
N GLU A 385 -27.60 -19.46 -11.72
CA GLU A 385 -28.82 -19.12 -12.46
C GLU A 385 -28.57 -18.18 -13.63
N LYS A 386 -27.61 -17.28 -13.46
CA LYS A 386 -27.31 -16.19 -14.40
C LYS A 386 -25.82 -16.26 -14.77
N PRO A 387 -25.41 -17.14 -15.69
CA PRO A 387 -24.01 -17.29 -16.08
C PRO A 387 -23.36 -15.98 -16.54
N GLU A 388 -24.12 -15.03 -17.06
CA GLU A 388 -23.65 -13.69 -17.44
C GLU A 388 -23.12 -12.85 -16.27
N THR A 389 -23.44 -13.22 -15.01
CA THR A 389 -22.92 -12.54 -13.82
C THR A 389 -21.64 -13.16 -13.28
N THR A 390 -21.24 -14.36 -13.75
CA THR A 390 -19.91 -14.94 -13.48
C THR A 390 -18.81 -14.06 -14.06
N ILE A 391 -17.58 -14.17 -13.55
CA ILE A 391 -16.46 -13.37 -14.08
C ILE A 391 -16.24 -13.66 -15.57
N ALA A 392 -16.20 -14.93 -15.97
CA ALA A 392 -16.04 -15.32 -17.37
C ALA A 392 -17.19 -14.80 -18.26
N GLY A 393 -18.43 -14.86 -17.77
CA GLY A 393 -19.60 -14.31 -18.46
C GLY A 393 -19.49 -12.80 -18.69
N GLN A 394 -19.10 -12.04 -17.65
CA GLN A 394 -18.86 -10.61 -17.76
C GLN A 394 -17.70 -10.29 -18.73
N MET A 395 -16.63 -11.08 -18.72
CA MET A 395 -15.51 -10.93 -19.65
C MET A 395 -15.92 -11.16 -21.10
N GLU A 396 -16.71 -12.21 -21.39
CA GLU A 396 -17.20 -12.46 -22.74
C GLU A 396 -18.08 -11.31 -23.24
N LEU A 397 -18.95 -10.77 -22.39
CA LEU A 397 -19.75 -9.58 -22.72
C LEU A 397 -18.87 -8.35 -23.02
N ALA A 398 -17.81 -8.15 -22.23
CA ALA A 398 -16.85 -7.07 -22.47
C ALA A 398 -16.07 -7.25 -23.78
N TYR A 399 -15.64 -8.47 -24.10
CA TYR A 399 -14.93 -8.78 -25.35
C TYR A 399 -15.77 -8.54 -26.60
N ARG A 400 -17.09 -8.80 -26.54
CA ARG A 400 -18.00 -8.50 -27.66
C ARG A 400 -18.08 -7.00 -27.96
N GLN A 401 -17.87 -6.15 -26.96
CA GLN A 401 -17.88 -4.70 -27.09
C GLN A 401 -16.51 -4.13 -27.46
N ASN A 402 -15.44 -4.70 -26.90
CA ASN A 402 -14.07 -4.20 -27.09
C ASN A 402 -13.06 -5.36 -27.19
N LYS A 403 -12.48 -5.55 -28.37
CA LYS A 403 -11.43 -6.57 -28.59
C LYS A 403 -10.11 -6.24 -27.88
N ALA A 404 -9.84 -4.97 -27.59
CA ALA A 404 -8.66 -4.51 -26.86
C ALA A 404 -8.86 -4.46 -25.34
N PHE A 405 -9.94 -5.08 -24.82
CA PHE A 405 -10.38 -5.03 -23.42
C PHE A 405 -9.26 -5.19 -22.39
N ALA A 406 -8.39 -6.19 -22.55
CA ALA A 406 -7.29 -6.45 -21.61
C ALA A 406 -6.28 -5.29 -21.53
N LEU A 407 -5.85 -4.78 -22.68
CA LEU A 407 -4.88 -3.68 -22.77
C LEU A 407 -5.47 -2.36 -22.25
N ASP A 408 -6.74 -2.11 -22.54
CA ASP A 408 -7.43 -0.91 -22.05
C ASP A 408 -7.60 -0.92 -20.52
N LEU A 409 -7.84 -2.09 -19.93
CA LEU A 409 -7.82 -2.25 -18.48
C LEU A 409 -6.43 -2.00 -17.89
N SER A 410 -5.37 -2.58 -18.48
CA SER A 410 -3.99 -2.32 -18.05
C SER A 410 -3.65 -0.82 -18.08
N ARG A 411 -4.07 -0.10 -19.13
CA ARG A 411 -3.92 1.36 -19.22
C ARG A 411 -4.75 2.10 -18.18
N LYS A 412 -6.01 1.70 -17.98
CA LYS A 412 -6.91 2.27 -16.97
C LYS A 412 -6.32 2.14 -15.56
N TYR A 413 -5.82 0.97 -15.19
CA TYR A 413 -5.24 0.74 -13.87
C TYR A 413 -3.95 1.51 -13.66
N ARG A 414 -3.10 1.63 -14.68
CA ARG A 414 -1.96 2.53 -14.63
C ARG A 414 -2.38 3.99 -14.41
N GLN A 415 -3.34 4.48 -15.18
CA GLN A 415 -3.85 5.86 -15.01
C GLN A 415 -4.45 6.09 -13.62
N GLN A 416 -5.14 5.10 -13.05
CA GLN A 416 -5.67 5.18 -11.69
C GLN A 416 -4.55 5.32 -10.65
N THR A 417 -3.48 4.52 -10.74
CA THR A 417 -2.32 4.63 -9.85
C THR A 417 -1.63 5.99 -9.96
N TYR A 418 -1.49 6.55 -11.16
CA TYR A 418 -0.85 7.86 -11.36
C TYR A 418 -1.79 9.06 -11.14
N LYS A 419 -3.09 8.85 -10.88
CA LYS A 419 -4.04 9.93 -10.63
C LYS A 419 -3.68 10.74 -9.37
N ARG A 420 -3.14 10.08 -8.36
CA ARG A 420 -2.69 10.68 -7.09
C ARG A 420 -1.36 10.04 -6.67
N PRO A 421 -0.24 10.41 -7.32
CA PRO A 421 1.03 9.74 -7.10
C PRO A 421 1.62 9.99 -5.70
N PHE A 422 1.07 10.94 -4.95
CA PHE A 422 1.42 11.21 -3.56
C PHE A 422 0.67 10.34 -2.54
N GLN A 423 -0.37 9.62 -2.96
CA GLN A 423 -1.09 8.66 -2.11
C GLN A 423 -0.55 7.24 -2.33
N LEU A 424 -0.72 6.40 -1.32
CA LEU A 424 -0.47 4.96 -1.41
C LEU A 424 -1.79 4.24 -1.16
N ALA A 425 -2.30 3.52 -2.17
CA ALA A 425 -3.48 2.68 -2.02
C ALA A 425 -3.33 1.71 -0.84
N GLY A 426 -4.44 1.35 -0.19
CA GLY A 426 -4.42 0.56 1.05
C GLY A 426 -4.08 1.34 2.32
N PHE A 427 -3.09 2.25 2.23
CA PHE A 427 -2.63 3.07 3.36
C PHE A 427 -3.16 4.49 3.33
N THR A 428 -4.21 4.74 2.55
CA THR A 428 -4.71 6.10 2.40
C THR A 428 -5.10 6.68 3.74
N HIS A 429 -5.59 5.92 4.72
CA HIS A 429 -5.99 6.47 6.03
C HIS A 429 -4.83 7.07 6.86
N LEU A 430 -3.57 6.78 6.52
CA LEU A 430 -2.38 7.38 7.16
C LEU A 430 -2.09 8.80 6.63
N GLU A 431 -1.19 9.52 7.28
CA GLU A 431 -0.62 10.77 6.79
C GLU A 431 0.22 10.54 5.53
N LEU A 432 0.28 11.53 4.64
CA LEU A 432 1.00 11.37 3.38
C LEU A 432 2.51 11.19 3.56
N SER A 433 3.13 11.80 4.58
CA SER A 433 4.54 11.57 4.91
C SER A 433 4.80 10.09 5.23
N THR A 434 3.96 9.49 6.08
CA THR A 434 3.99 8.06 6.40
C THR A 434 3.73 7.21 5.17
N GLN A 435 2.71 7.54 4.35
CA GLN A 435 2.42 6.80 3.12
C GLN A 435 3.61 6.76 2.14
N ASN A 436 4.31 7.88 1.95
CA ASN A 436 5.46 7.94 1.03
C ASN A 436 6.69 7.23 1.62
N LEU A 437 6.89 7.25 2.94
CA LEU A 437 7.88 6.40 3.61
C LEU A 437 7.57 4.91 3.37
N LEU A 438 6.32 4.49 3.56
CA LEU A 438 5.89 3.11 3.32
C LEU A 438 6.04 2.70 1.85
N PHE A 439 5.75 3.59 0.91
CA PHE A 439 5.99 3.36 -0.51
C PHE A 439 7.47 3.03 -0.76
N ASP A 440 8.39 3.86 -0.24
CA ASP A 440 9.82 3.67 -0.40
C ASP A 440 10.30 2.38 0.29
N ALA A 441 9.77 2.09 1.48
CA ALA A 441 10.10 0.90 2.25
C ALA A 441 9.67 -0.39 1.52
N ILE A 442 8.43 -0.43 1.00
CA ILE A 442 7.94 -1.53 0.18
C ILE A 442 8.76 -1.66 -1.10
N GLN A 443 9.05 -0.55 -1.78
CA GLN A 443 9.85 -0.54 -3.02
C GLN A 443 11.25 -1.15 -2.80
N LYS A 444 11.86 -0.90 -1.64
CA LYS A 444 13.19 -1.41 -1.30
C LYS A 444 13.18 -2.77 -0.61
N GLY A 445 12.01 -3.31 -0.30
CA GLY A 445 11.88 -4.64 0.30
C GLY A 445 12.10 -4.68 1.81
N LEU A 446 11.87 -3.57 2.51
CA LEU A 446 11.71 -3.55 3.97
C LEU A 446 10.38 -4.18 4.33
N LYS A 447 10.33 -4.99 5.39
CA LYS A 447 9.07 -5.45 5.96
C LYS A 447 8.36 -4.27 6.61
N VAL A 448 7.08 -4.13 6.35
CA VAL A 448 6.20 -3.08 6.87
C VAL A 448 5.13 -3.71 7.76
N GLU A 449 4.97 -3.14 8.95
CA GLU A 449 3.87 -3.41 9.87
C GLU A 449 3.29 -2.08 10.35
N VAL A 450 1.97 -1.94 10.34
CA VAL A 450 1.28 -0.79 10.94
C VAL A 450 0.87 -1.19 12.35
N LEU A 451 1.55 -0.62 13.35
CA LEU A 451 1.31 -0.91 14.76
C LEU A 451 0.09 -0.14 15.26
N ASP A 452 0.03 1.15 14.94
CA ASP A 452 -1.12 2.01 15.24
C ASP A 452 -1.35 3.02 14.11
N ALA A 453 -2.48 2.89 13.44
CA ALA A 453 -2.84 3.75 12.32
C ALA A 453 -3.32 5.15 12.74
N GLN A 454 -3.84 5.31 13.97
CA GLN A 454 -4.27 6.60 14.50
C GLN A 454 -3.05 7.43 14.90
N ASP A 455 -2.12 6.83 15.62
CA ASP A 455 -0.89 7.48 16.08
C ASP A 455 0.21 7.54 15.00
N GLN A 456 -0.05 7.01 13.79
CA GLN A 456 0.92 6.97 12.69
C GLN A 456 2.19 6.18 13.04
N MET A 457 2.06 5.12 13.84
CA MET A 457 3.18 4.27 14.26
C MET A 457 3.30 3.05 13.36
N VAL A 458 4.47 2.93 12.73
CA VAL A 458 4.81 1.81 11.84
C VAL A 458 6.13 1.18 12.28
N ALA A 459 6.26 -0.14 12.10
CA ALA A 459 7.53 -0.83 12.21
C ALA A 459 8.06 -1.19 10.83
N LEU A 460 9.33 -0.85 10.58
CA LEU A 460 10.07 -1.27 9.41
C LEU A 460 11.14 -2.27 9.84
N SER A 461 11.27 -3.41 9.15
CA SER A 461 12.28 -4.41 9.49
C SER A 461 13.07 -4.93 8.29
N PHE A 462 14.36 -5.14 8.51
CA PHE A 462 15.25 -5.87 7.61
C PHE A 462 16.11 -6.87 8.39
N LYS A 463 15.98 -8.16 8.08
CA LYS A 463 16.65 -9.24 8.84
C LYS A 463 16.32 -9.12 10.33
N SER A 464 17.31 -8.85 11.18
CA SER A 464 17.18 -8.68 12.63
C SER A 464 17.07 -7.21 13.06
N HIS A 465 17.19 -6.26 12.13
CA HIS A 465 17.09 -4.83 12.41
C HIS A 465 15.65 -4.37 12.23
N THR A 466 15.08 -3.76 13.27
CA THR A 466 13.74 -3.17 13.25
C THR A 466 13.81 -1.75 13.78
N GLU A 467 13.13 -0.83 13.10
CA GLU A 467 12.94 0.55 13.53
C GLU A 467 11.44 0.83 13.66
N ILE A 468 11.03 1.43 14.78
CA ILE A 468 9.67 1.94 14.99
C ILE A 468 9.70 3.43 14.65
N ILE A 469 8.78 3.84 13.78
CA ILE A 469 8.73 5.19 13.22
C ILE A 469 7.34 5.75 13.44
N GLU A 470 7.27 6.93 14.05
CA GLU A 470 6.03 7.69 14.24
C GLU A 470 5.97 8.84 13.21
N LYS A 471 4.80 9.06 12.59
CA LYS A 471 4.52 10.18 11.65
C LYS A 471 5.53 10.30 10.49
N GLY A 472 6.19 9.20 10.14
CA GLY A 472 7.10 9.06 9.02
C GLY A 472 8.55 9.48 9.26
N ASN A 473 8.87 10.26 10.30
CA ASN A 473 10.26 10.69 10.54
C ASN A 473 10.65 10.86 12.02
N MET A 474 9.74 10.56 12.97
CA MET A 474 10.12 10.48 14.37
C MET A 474 10.66 9.07 14.63
N THR A 475 11.94 8.97 14.94
CA THR A 475 12.68 7.70 14.98
C THR A 475 13.45 7.54 16.29
N SER A 476 14.01 6.35 16.51
CA SER A 476 14.92 6.04 17.62
C SER A 476 16.23 6.85 17.60
N LYS A 477 16.55 7.51 16.49
CA LYS A 477 17.81 8.26 16.31
C LYS A 477 17.79 9.64 16.96
N ASP A 478 16.60 10.16 17.24
CA ASP A 478 16.41 11.40 18.00
C ASP A 478 16.03 11.06 19.44
N SER A 479 16.64 11.77 20.40
CA SER A 479 16.35 11.55 21.82
C SER A 479 15.04 12.22 22.24
N MET A 480 14.38 11.68 23.26
CA MET A 480 13.21 12.32 23.89
C MET A 480 13.48 13.78 24.29
N VAL A 481 14.68 14.06 24.77
CA VAL A 481 15.10 15.42 25.15
C VAL A 481 15.17 16.33 23.93
N ALA A 482 15.60 15.83 22.78
CA ALA A 482 15.69 16.61 21.55
C ALA A 482 14.29 17.07 21.07
N TYR A 483 13.28 16.21 21.16
CA TYR A 483 11.88 16.57 20.93
C TYR A 483 11.40 17.68 21.87
N ALA A 484 11.62 17.51 23.18
CA ALA A 484 11.23 18.51 24.18
C ALA A 484 11.95 19.86 24.00
N VAL A 485 13.22 19.83 23.55
CA VAL A 485 13.98 21.04 23.21
C VAL A 485 13.33 21.78 22.04
N MET A 486 13.00 21.09 20.96
CA MET A 486 12.39 21.69 19.76
C MET A 486 10.97 22.21 19.99
N GLU A 487 10.16 21.51 20.80
CA GLU A 487 8.83 21.97 21.19
C GLU A 487 8.89 23.26 22.02
N ASN A 488 9.95 23.42 22.82
CA ASN A 488 10.16 24.60 23.64
C ASN A 488 10.94 25.70 22.89
N LYS A 489 10.21 26.62 22.27
CA LYS A 489 10.78 27.76 21.50
C LYS A 489 11.82 28.56 22.28
N VAL A 490 11.68 28.67 23.61
CA VAL A 490 12.62 29.42 24.47
C VAL A 490 13.92 28.66 24.66
N VAL A 491 13.85 27.35 24.94
CA VAL A 491 15.04 26.51 25.10
C VAL A 491 15.78 26.37 23.78
N THR A 492 15.05 26.09 22.70
CA THR A 492 15.60 26.08 21.32
C THR A 492 16.41 27.35 21.07
N LYS A 493 15.81 28.52 21.30
CA LYS A 493 16.47 29.80 21.12
C LYS A 493 17.73 29.98 21.97
N LYS A 494 17.68 29.66 23.27
CA LYS A 494 18.84 29.75 24.16
C LYS A 494 20.01 28.89 23.68
N LEU A 495 19.73 27.71 23.10
CA LEU A 495 20.77 26.84 22.54
C LEU A 495 21.34 27.39 21.23
N LEU A 496 20.48 27.89 20.34
CA LEU A 496 20.91 28.55 19.11
C LEU A 496 21.76 29.81 19.37
N ASP A 497 21.37 30.64 20.33
CA ASP A 497 22.12 31.83 20.74
C ASP A 497 23.50 31.47 21.31
N ARG A 498 23.61 30.38 22.08
CA ARG A 498 24.89 29.85 22.59
C ARG A 498 25.79 29.32 21.47
N ALA A 499 25.20 28.85 20.38
CA ALA A 499 25.92 28.46 19.17
C ALA A 499 26.24 29.66 18.25
N HIS A 500 25.99 30.89 18.71
CA HIS A 500 26.17 32.12 17.94
C HIS A 500 25.34 32.19 16.65
N LEU A 501 24.19 31.52 16.64
CA LEU A 501 23.22 31.58 15.54
C LEU A 501 22.20 32.69 15.81
N LYS A 502 21.74 33.35 14.75
CA LYS A 502 20.83 34.50 14.90
C LYS A 502 19.39 34.05 15.12
N THR A 503 18.80 34.52 16.21
CA THR A 503 17.38 34.36 16.52
C THR A 503 16.71 35.72 16.75
N PRO A 504 15.38 35.86 16.54
CA PRO A 504 14.66 37.10 16.81
C PRO A 504 14.85 37.55 18.26
N GLN A 505 15.33 38.77 18.52
CA GLN A 505 15.59 39.21 19.90
C GLN A 505 14.29 39.53 20.65
N GLY A 506 14.16 39.15 21.92
CA GLY A 506 12.89 39.29 22.66
C GLY A 506 12.96 38.95 24.15
N GLN A 507 11.82 39.04 24.83
CA GLN A 507 11.65 38.66 26.24
C GLN A 507 10.45 37.71 26.44
N GLU A 508 10.61 36.79 27.39
CA GLU A 508 9.59 35.84 27.85
C GLU A 508 8.90 36.41 29.09
N PHE A 509 7.58 36.22 29.17
CA PHE A 509 6.76 36.65 30.29
C PHE A 509 5.86 35.50 30.74
N SER A 510 5.88 35.22 32.04
CA SER A 510 5.02 34.22 32.70
C SER A 510 3.76 34.83 33.31
N ASP A 511 3.60 36.14 33.24
CA ASP A 511 2.45 36.84 33.79
C ASP A 511 2.08 38.08 32.95
N LEU A 512 0.77 38.27 32.78
CA LEU A 512 0.22 39.32 31.91
C LEU A 512 0.58 40.73 32.42
N ALA A 513 0.59 40.95 33.73
CA ALA A 513 0.84 42.26 34.32
C ALA A 513 2.28 42.74 34.05
N THR A 514 3.27 41.87 34.24
CA THR A 514 4.68 42.15 33.94
C THR A 514 4.88 42.30 32.43
N ALA A 515 4.23 41.48 31.61
CA ALA A 515 4.28 41.61 30.15
C ALA A 515 3.75 42.98 29.68
N GLN A 516 2.61 43.43 30.21
CA GLN A 516 2.03 44.74 29.90
C GLN A 516 2.96 45.89 30.35
N ALA A 517 3.55 45.76 31.54
CA ALA A 517 4.51 46.75 32.07
C ALA A 517 5.79 46.86 31.21
N ALA A 518 6.13 45.81 30.45
CA ALA A 518 7.30 45.78 29.57
C ALA A 518 7.13 46.54 28.24
N PHE A 519 5.94 47.10 27.95
CA PHE A 519 5.69 47.86 26.71
C PHE A 519 6.77 48.92 26.36
N PRO A 520 7.34 49.69 27.31
CA PRO A 520 8.38 50.67 27.00
C PRO A 520 9.62 50.08 26.30
N LEU A 521 9.93 48.80 26.52
CA LEU A 521 11.05 48.10 25.87
C LEU A 521 10.81 47.85 24.38
N PHE A 522 9.55 47.82 23.97
CA PHE A 522 9.10 47.44 22.62
C PHE A 522 8.42 48.59 21.86
N LYS A 523 8.13 49.70 22.52
CA LYS A 523 7.34 50.84 22.00
C LYS A 523 7.80 51.40 20.65
N SER A 524 9.09 51.29 20.34
CA SER A 524 9.68 51.82 19.09
C SER A 524 10.02 50.74 18.07
N ALA A 525 9.77 49.47 18.40
CA ALA A 525 10.11 48.33 17.55
C ALA A 525 8.86 47.74 16.88
N ALA A 526 9.03 47.24 15.66
CA ALA A 526 8.12 46.24 15.13
C ALA A 526 8.28 44.95 15.94
N ILE A 527 7.18 44.31 16.29
CA ILE A 527 7.18 43.17 17.23
C ILE A 527 6.25 42.04 16.81
N VAL A 528 6.52 40.86 17.35
CA VAL A 528 5.67 39.68 17.28
C VAL A 528 5.38 39.25 18.72
N VAL A 529 4.10 39.08 19.05
CA VAL A 529 3.65 38.51 20.32
C VAL A 529 3.14 37.11 20.03
N LYS A 530 3.71 36.08 20.67
CA LYS A 530 3.33 34.68 20.44
C LYS A 530 3.35 33.84 21.72
N PRO A 531 2.47 32.84 21.86
CA PRO A 531 2.53 31.89 22.98
C PRO A 531 3.76 30.98 22.87
N LYS A 532 4.21 30.44 24.01
CA LYS A 532 5.41 29.58 24.09
C LYS A 532 5.26 28.28 23.28
N SER A 533 4.12 27.61 23.38
CA SER A 533 3.97 26.22 22.92
C SER A 533 2.80 25.99 21.95
N THR A 534 2.35 27.03 21.23
CA THR A 534 1.25 26.88 20.25
C THR A 534 1.71 26.59 18.82
N ASN A 535 0.85 25.87 18.10
CA ASN A 535 0.98 25.53 16.68
C ASN A 535 -0.03 26.33 15.82
N TYR A 536 0.15 26.28 14.50
CA TYR A 536 -0.79 26.83 13.49
C TYR A 536 -1.07 28.34 13.55
N GLY A 537 -0.29 29.09 14.32
CA GLY A 537 -0.46 30.54 14.43
C GLY A 537 -1.55 30.99 15.41
N LEU A 538 -2.10 30.07 16.22
CA LEU A 538 -3.04 30.42 17.29
C LEU A 538 -2.34 31.28 18.34
N GLY A 539 -3.00 32.38 18.73
CA GLY A 539 -2.48 33.34 19.69
C GLY A 539 -1.39 34.28 19.17
N ILE A 540 -1.01 34.22 17.89
CA ILE A 540 0.09 35.03 17.34
C ILE A 540 -0.40 36.36 16.79
N SER A 541 0.21 37.47 17.25
CA SER A 541 -0.04 38.82 16.76
C SER A 541 1.24 39.42 16.18
N ILE A 542 1.19 39.90 14.93
CA ILE A 542 2.35 40.45 14.20
C ILE A 542 2.14 41.94 13.95
N PHE A 543 3.09 42.76 14.39
CA PHE A 543 3.12 44.21 14.21
C PHE A 543 4.35 44.64 13.42
N LYS A 544 4.19 44.85 12.10
CA LYS A 544 5.28 45.32 11.21
C LYS A 544 5.68 46.78 11.43
N LYS A 545 4.87 47.53 12.18
CA LYS A 545 5.14 48.89 12.64
C LYS A 545 4.99 48.90 14.16
N PRO A 546 5.58 49.88 14.86
CA PRO A 546 5.43 49.97 16.31
C PRO A 546 3.96 49.94 16.74
N ALA A 547 3.63 49.01 17.64
CA ALA A 547 2.28 48.83 18.15
C ALA A 547 1.90 49.95 19.13
N THR A 548 0.62 50.32 19.18
CA THR A 548 0.11 51.13 20.29
C THR A 548 0.07 50.30 21.58
N GLN A 549 0.04 50.96 22.74
CA GLN A 549 -0.03 50.26 24.02
C GLN A 549 -1.27 49.37 24.13
N GLU A 550 -2.42 49.86 23.64
CA GLU A 550 -3.67 49.10 23.63
C GLU A 550 -3.57 47.85 22.74
N GLN A 551 -3.00 48.00 21.53
CA GLN A 551 -2.76 46.87 20.62
C GLN A 551 -1.83 45.83 21.23
N PHE A 552 -0.77 46.28 21.91
CA PHE A 552 0.18 45.41 22.60
C PHE A 552 -0.48 44.64 23.74
N HIS A 553 -1.26 45.31 24.60
CA HIS A 553 -1.97 44.66 25.70
C HIS A 553 -2.96 43.61 25.20
N LYS A 554 -3.73 43.94 24.16
CA LYS A 554 -4.69 43.00 23.57
C LYS A 554 -4.02 41.79 22.93
N ALA A 555 -2.88 42.00 22.25
CA ALA A 555 -2.08 40.91 21.71
C ALA A 555 -1.57 39.97 22.81
N LEU A 556 -1.14 40.51 23.96
CA LEU A 556 -0.74 39.72 25.12
C LEU A 556 -1.93 38.93 25.69
N GLU A 557 -3.09 39.55 25.86
CA GLU A 557 -4.30 38.85 26.33
C GLU A 557 -4.67 37.66 25.45
N ILE A 558 -4.64 37.84 24.13
CA ILE A 558 -4.87 36.78 23.15
C ILE A 558 -3.82 35.67 23.30
N ALA A 559 -2.55 36.01 23.46
CA ALA A 559 -1.49 35.02 23.59
C ALA A 559 -1.57 34.24 24.93
N PHE A 560 -1.90 34.92 26.03
CA PHE A 560 -2.04 34.31 27.37
C PHE A 560 -3.31 33.45 27.52
N GLN A 561 -4.30 33.62 26.63
CA GLN A 561 -5.43 32.69 26.54
C GLN A 561 -5.01 31.31 26.04
N GLU A 562 -3.92 31.25 25.27
CA GLU A 562 -3.44 30.03 24.64
C GLU A 562 -2.29 29.36 25.41
N ASP A 563 -1.49 30.12 26.17
CA ASP A 563 -0.36 29.60 26.94
C ASP A 563 -0.13 30.41 28.23
N LYS A 564 0.44 29.77 29.25
CA LYS A 564 0.83 30.42 30.51
C LYS A 564 2.09 31.28 30.35
N GLU A 565 2.85 31.06 29.29
CA GLU A 565 4.07 31.81 28.99
C GLU A 565 3.98 32.39 27.57
N VAL A 566 4.28 33.68 27.45
CA VAL A 566 4.20 34.45 26.20
C VAL A 566 5.55 35.06 25.87
N LEU A 567 5.90 35.03 24.60
CA LEU A 567 7.13 35.59 24.06
C LEU A 567 6.83 36.85 23.24
N VAL A 568 7.52 37.95 23.55
CA VAL A 568 7.49 39.18 22.76
C VAL A 568 8.84 39.35 22.09
N GLU A 569 8.87 39.31 20.76
CA GLU A 569 10.08 39.38 19.95
C GLU A 569 10.05 40.56 19.01
N ARG A 570 11.23 41.03 18.59
CA ARG A 570 11.36 41.95 17.48
C ARG A 570 10.94 41.25 16.19
N PHE A 571 10.15 41.96 15.39
CA PHE A 571 9.79 41.50 14.06
C PHE A 571 11.03 41.44 13.18
N VAL A 572 11.23 40.31 12.51
CA VAL A 572 12.26 40.11 11.50
C VAL A 572 11.57 40.03 10.14
N SER A 573 12.05 40.82 9.19
CA SER A 573 11.63 40.72 7.79
C SER A 573 12.42 39.63 7.08
N GLY A 574 11.85 39.08 6.00
CA GLY A 574 12.58 38.16 5.14
C GLY A 574 11.64 37.24 4.40
N THR A 575 12.22 36.44 3.52
CA THR A 575 11.54 35.31 2.89
C THR A 575 11.77 34.07 3.73
N GLU A 576 10.72 33.27 3.93
CA GLU A 576 10.77 32.09 4.78
C GLU A 576 11.19 30.86 3.99
N TYR A 577 12.23 30.20 4.48
CA TYR A 577 12.76 28.96 3.92
C TYR A 577 12.74 27.88 5.00
N ARG A 578 12.31 26.68 4.63
CA ARG A 578 12.36 25.47 5.45
C ARG A 578 13.46 24.56 4.94
N PHE A 579 14.45 24.31 5.78
CA PHE A 579 15.57 23.42 5.53
C PHE A 579 15.27 22.07 6.18
N PHE A 580 15.21 21.01 5.39
CA PHE A 580 15.14 19.64 5.89
C PHE A 580 16.57 19.15 6.10
N VAL A 581 16.96 19.01 7.37
CA VAL A 581 18.29 18.55 7.77
C VAL A 581 18.16 17.11 8.29
N LEU A 582 19.01 16.23 7.75
CA LEU A 582 19.09 14.82 8.13
C LEU A 582 20.55 14.46 8.39
N ASP A 583 20.82 13.97 9.60
CA ASP A 583 22.13 13.56 10.10
C ASP A 583 23.25 14.58 9.79
N GLY A 584 22.95 15.85 10.06
CA GLY A 584 23.89 16.97 9.90
C GLY A 584 24.04 17.47 8.45
N GLU A 585 23.24 16.99 7.50
CA GLU A 585 23.26 17.46 6.11
C GLU A 585 21.89 18.00 5.67
N THR A 586 21.87 19.16 5.02
CA THR A 586 20.67 19.70 4.38
C THR A 586 20.30 18.90 3.13
N LYS A 587 19.25 18.09 3.20
CA LYS A 587 18.77 17.29 2.05
C LYS A 587 17.85 18.05 1.13
N ALA A 588 17.08 19.00 1.66
CA ALA A 588 16.15 19.79 0.88
C ALA A 588 15.91 21.18 1.48
N VAL A 589 15.61 22.15 0.62
CA VAL A 589 15.25 23.51 1.02
C VAL A 589 14.00 23.94 0.26
N LEU A 590 13.01 24.40 1.02
CA LEU A 590 11.70 24.80 0.50
C LEU A 590 11.44 26.26 0.84
N ARG A 591 11.22 27.09 -0.18
CA ARG A 591 10.66 28.43 0.00
C ARG A 591 9.15 28.31 0.21
N ARG A 592 8.63 29.02 1.21
CA ARG A 592 7.20 29.09 1.49
C ARG A 592 6.67 30.47 1.17
N ASP A 593 5.75 30.55 0.23
CA ASP A 593 5.05 31.79 -0.08
C ASP A 593 3.63 31.72 0.50
N ALA A 594 3.17 32.82 1.11
CA ALA A 594 1.78 32.93 1.59
C ALA A 594 0.76 32.72 0.46
N ALA A 595 -0.45 32.29 0.83
CA ALA A 595 -1.54 32.10 -0.13
C ALA A 595 -1.77 33.41 -0.91
N HIS A 596 -1.70 33.33 -2.24
CA HIS A 596 -1.76 34.50 -3.11
C HIS A 596 -2.26 34.13 -4.51
N VAL A 597 -2.67 35.15 -5.26
CA VAL A 597 -2.93 35.10 -6.70
C VAL A 597 -2.13 36.19 -7.43
N ILE A 598 -1.90 36.01 -8.73
CA ILE A 598 -1.28 37.02 -9.59
C ILE A 598 -2.34 37.49 -10.57
N GLY A 599 -2.58 38.80 -10.63
CA GLY A 599 -3.52 39.40 -11.57
C GLY A 599 -3.15 39.09 -13.02
N ASP A 600 -4.15 38.78 -13.83
CA ASP A 600 -4.04 38.67 -15.28
C ASP A 600 -4.60 39.92 -15.99
N GLY A 601 -5.19 40.86 -15.23
CA GLY A 601 -5.87 42.07 -15.73
C GLY A 601 -7.30 41.85 -16.21
N VAL A 602 -7.85 40.63 -16.11
CA VAL A 602 -9.17 40.28 -16.67
C VAL A 602 -10.04 39.50 -15.67
N SER A 603 -9.47 38.54 -14.94
CA SER A 603 -10.17 37.68 -14.01
C SER A 603 -10.29 38.30 -12.62
N THR A 604 -11.40 38.06 -11.93
CA THR A 604 -11.54 38.45 -10.52
C THR A 604 -10.64 37.60 -9.62
N ILE A 605 -10.32 38.10 -8.43
CA ILE A 605 -9.56 37.32 -7.43
C ILE A 605 -10.22 35.96 -7.15
N LYS A 606 -11.56 35.91 -7.07
CA LYS A 606 -12.31 34.66 -6.90
C LYS A 606 -12.06 33.66 -8.05
N GLN A 607 -12.03 34.15 -9.29
CA GLN A 607 -11.75 33.32 -10.47
C GLN A 607 -10.29 32.86 -10.48
N LEU A 608 -9.34 33.73 -10.16
CA LEU A 608 -7.91 33.37 -10.07
C LEU A 608 -7.65 32.32 -8.98
N VAL A 609 -8.33 32.41 -7.85
CA VAL A 609 -8.29 31.39 -6.79
C VAL A 609 -8.85 30.06 -7.29
N ALA A 610 -9.99 30.07 -7.99
CA ALA A 610 -10.57 28.87 -8.57
C ALA A 610 -9.61 28.18 -9.55
N GLN A 611 -9.01 28.96 -10.47
CA GLN A 611 -8.01 28.47 -11.42
C GLN A 611 -6.77 27.89 -10.71
N LYS A 612 -6.24 28.58 -9.70
CA LYS A 612 -5.08 28.09 -8.93
C LYS A 612 -5.40 26.76 -8.20
N ASN A 613 -6.65 26.59 -7.76
CA ASN A 613 -7.15 25.37 -7.11
C ASN A 613 -7.44 24.21 -8.07
N GLU A 614 -7.36 24.40 -9.39
CA GLU A 614 -7.43 23.31 -10.38
C GLU A 614 -6.17 22.45 -10.41
N ASN A 615 -5.08 22.90 -9.78
CA ASN A 615 -3.87 22.11 -9.65
C ASN A 615 -4.16 20.78 -8.91
N PRO A 616 -3.77 19.61 -9.48
CA PRO A 616 -4.10 18.30 -8.91
C PRO A 616 -3.42 18.01 -7.56
N LEU A 617 -2.39 18.78 -7.19
CA LEU A 617 -1.76 18.73 -5.88
C LEU A 617 -2.58 19.46 -4.80
N ARG A 618 -3.61 20.24 -5.18
CA ARG A 618 -4.46 20.97 -4.23
C ARG A 618 -5.73 20.20 -3.88
N GLY A 619 -5.94 19.98 -2.59
CA GLY A 619 -7.19 19.43 -2.07
C GLY A 619 -7.45 19.86 -0.63
N HIS A 620 -8.04 18.98 0.16
CA HIS A 620 -8.46 19.25 1.54
C HIS A 620 -7.95 18.20 2.51
N ASP A 621 -8.12 18.47 3.81
CA ASP A 621 -7.94 17.57 4.94
C ASP A 621 -6.55 16.92 5.03
N HIS A 622 -5.50 17.63 4.58
CA HIS A 622 -4.12 17.13 4.51
C HIS A 622 -3.98 15.82 3.68
N ARG A 623 -4.96 15.53 2.82
CA ARG A 623 -4.99 14.37 1.91
C ARG A 623 -4.25 14.63 0.61
N PHE A 624 -3.74 15.86 0.45
CA PHE A 624 -3.05 16.37 -0.72
C PHE A 624 -1.80 17.14 -0.29
N PRO A 625 -0.77 17.24 -1.17
CA PRO A 625 0.43 18.02 -0.88
C PRO A 625 0.19 19.50 -0.61
N LEU A 626 -0.86 20.07 -1.18
CA LEU A 626 -1.22 21.47 -1.00
C LEU A 626 -2.69 21.57 -0.57
N GLU A 627 -2.98 22.53 0.30
CA GLU A 627 -4.36 22.87 0.64
C GLU A 627 -4.95 23.79 -0.46
N LYS A 628 -6.25 23.65 -0.74
CA LYS A 628 -6.95 24.61 -1.59
C LYS A 628 -7.05 25.97 -0.89
N ILE A 629 -6.86 27.03 -1.66
CA ILE A 629 -7.05 28.39 -1.17
C ILE A 629 -8.55 28.63 -1.01
N GLN A 630 -8.98 29.00 0.20
CA GLN A 630 -10.37 29.32 0.52
C GLN A 630 -10.49 30.81 0.84
N ILE A 631 -11.58 31.45 0.42
CA ILE A 631 -11.84 32.87 0.72
C ILE A 631 -12.79 32.93 1.93
N THR A 632 -12.24 32.78 3.13
CA THR A 632 -13.00 32.88 4.40
C THR A 632 -12.99 34.33 4.91
N ALA A 633 -13.51 34.58 6.11
CA ALA A 633 -13.49 35.90 6.72
C ALA A 633 -12.06 36.47 6.87
N THR A 634 -11.08 35.61 7.18
CA THR A 634 -9.68 36.03 7.33
C THR A 634 -9.07 36.48 6.01
N GLU A 635 -9.28 35.74 4.91
CA GLU A 635 -8.78 36.14 3.60
C GLU A 635 -9.47 37.41 3.09
N LYS A 636 -10.78 37.57 3.34
CA LYS A 636 -11.52 38.80 2.98
C LYS A 636 -10.93 40.02 3.67
N LEU A 637 -10.66 39.92 4.97
CA LEU A 637 -10.00 41.00 5.72
C LEU A 637 -8.62 41.33 5.13
N MET A 638 -7.83 40.31 4.74
CA MET A 638 -6.53 40.54 4.12
C MET A 638 -6.63 41.24 2.76
N LEU A 639 -7.66 40.92 1.97
CA LEU A 639 -7.93 41.62 0.71
C LEU A 639 -8.32 43.08 0.97
N GLU A 640 -9.18 43.35 1.94
CA GLU A 640 -9.63 44.70 2.31
C GLU A 640 -8.45 45.60 2.72
N VAL A 641 -7.51 45.08 3.50
CA VAL A 641 -6.28 45.79 3.89
C VAL A 641 -5.43 46.21 2.68
N GLN A 642 -5.48 45.44 1.59
CA GLN A 642 -4.80 45.75 0.33
C GLN A 642 -5.67 46.56 -0.65
N GLY A 643 -6.89 46.96 -0.26
CA GLY A 643 -7.82 47.69 -1.11
C GLY A 643 -8.54 46.84 -2.16
N TYR A 644 -8.58 45.52 -1.96
CA TYR A 644 -9.25 44.57 -2.85
C TYR A 644 -10.48 43.93 -2.20
N THR A 645 -11.35 43.39 -3.05
CA THR A 645 -12.41 42.46 -2.69
C THR A 645 -12.27 41.19 -3.54
N GLU A 646 -12.96 40.11 -3.19
CA GLU A 646 -12.97 38.89 -4.02
C GLU A 646 -13.44 39.12 -5.48
N GLN A 647 -14.18 40.21 -5.73
CA GLN A 647 -14.68 40.60 -7.06
C GLN A 647 -13.76 41.57 -7.79
N SER A 648 -12.71 42.08 -7.15
CA SER A 648 -11.75 42.96 -7.79
C SER A 648 -10.93 42.20 -8.84
N ILE A 649 -10.58 42.89 -9.93
CA ILE A 649 -9.70 42.40 -11.00
C ILE A 649 -8.33 43.05 -10.82
N PRO A 650 -7.31 42.33 -10.32
CA PRO A 650 -5.97 42.89 -10.14
C PRO A 650 -5.30 43.08 -11.50
N ALA A 651 -4.55 44.17 -11.66
CA ALA A 651 -3.80 44.43 -12.87
C ALA A 651 -2.78 43.31 -13.16
N LYS A 652 -2.45 43.12 -14.44
CA LYS A 652 -1.54 42.05 -14.87
C LYS A 652 -0.20 42.12 -14.14
N GLY A 653 0.20 41.01 -13.53
CA GLY A 653 1.47 40.87 -12.79
C GLY A 653 1.42 41.35 -11.33
N ILE A 654 0.31 41.91 -10.86
CA ILE A 654 0.18 42.32 -9.45
C ILE A 654 -0.12 41.09 -8.58
N LYS A 655 0.76 40.83 -7.61
CA LYS A 655 0.58 39.79 -6.59
C LYS A 655 -0.38 40.31 -5.51
N VAL A 656 -1.47 39.59 -5.28
CA VAL A 656 -2.43 39.88 -4.21
C VAL A 656 -2.38 38.75 -3.19
N ASN A 657 -2.01 39.07 -1.94
CA ASN A 657 -1.92 38.08 -0.88
C ASN A 657 -3.31 37.84 -0.26
N LEU A 658 -3.67 36.59 -0.04
CA LEU A 658 -4.87 36.20 0.71
C LEU A 658 -4.55 35.90 2.17
N ARG A 659 -3.30 35.57 2.48
CA ARG A 659 -2.81 35.33 3.84
C ARG A 659 -1.53 36.10 4.09
N GLU A 660 -1.31 36.40 5.36
CA GLU A 660 -0.06 36.97 5.87
C GLU A 660 0.98 35.86 6.14
N ASN A 661 0.54 34.71 6.66
CA ASN A 661 1.39 33.57 6.97
C ASN A 661 1.71 32.73 5.74
N SER A 662 2.92 32.18 5.69
CA SER A 662 3.43 31.39 4.56
C SER A 662 2.99 29.92 4.59
N ASN A 663 2.09 29.55 5.50
CA ASN A 663 1.74 28.16 5.76
C ASN A 663 1.11 27.48 4.53
N VAL A 664 1.71 26.36 4.12
CA VAL A 664 1.18 25.54 3.02
C VAL A 664 -0.20 24.96 3.38
N SER A 665 -0.44 24.68 4.67
CA SER A 665 -1.72 24.21 5.20
C SER A 665 -2.86 25.23 5.11
N THR A 666 -2.57 26.52 4.86
CA THR A 666 -3.59 27.56 4.64
C THR A 666 -3.64 28.01 3.17
N GLY A 667 -3.14 27.16 2.26
CA GLY A 667 -3.17 27.40 0.81
C GLY A 667 -1.92 28.09 0.26
N GLY A 668 -0.86 28.24 1.07
CA GLY A 668 0.46 28.71 0.62
C GLY A 668 1.07 27.86 -0.49
N ASP A 669 2.12 28.38 -1.11
CA ASP A 669 2.87 27.70 -2.16
C ASP A 669 4.18 27.13 -1.59
N SER A 670 4.50 25.89 -1.95
CA SER A 670 5.78 25.23 -1.66
C SER A 670 6.67 25.25 -2.90
N ILE A 671 7.88 25.79 -2.80
CA ILE A 671 8.80 25.91 -3.95
C ILE A 671 10.15 25.32 -3.56
N ASP A 672 10.58 24.26 -4.25
CA ASP A 672 11.92 23.70 -4.06
C ASP A 672 12.97 24.69 -4.57
N VAL A 673 13.92 25.01 -3.71
CA VAL A 673 15.06 25.90 -3.98
C VAL A 673 16.37 25.27 -3.51
N THR A 674 16.39 23.95 -3.33
CA THR A 674 17.53 23.23 -2.73
C THR A 674 18.84 23.50 -3.46
N ASP A 675 18.83 23.47 -4.80
CA ASP A 675 20.05 23.65 -5.59
C ASP A 675 20.45 25.13 -5.72
N GLU A 676 19.47 26.04 -5.62
CA GLU A 676 19.66 27.50 -5.71
C GLU A 676 20.11 28.11 -4.38
N MET A 677 19.82 27.45 -3.25
CA MET A 677 20.11 27.97 -1.92
C MET A 677 21.62 28.08 -1.68
N PRO A 678 22.14 29.29 -1.37
CA PRO A 678 23.55 29.49 -1.06
C PRO A 678 24.01 28.60 0.09
N LYS A 679 25.22 28.02 -0.06
CA LYS A 679 25.78 27.06 0.90
C LYS A 679 25.81 27.60 2.33
N ILE A 680 26.07 28.88 2.52
CA ILE A 680 26.13 29.51 3.85
C ILE A 680 24.85 29.28 4.68
N TYR A 681 23.67 29.30 4.06
CA TYR A 681 22.41 29.08 4.78
C TYR A 681 22.14 27.59 5.05
N LYS A 682 22.66 26.69 4.21
CA LYS A 682 22.66 25.25 4.51
C LYS A 682 23.56 24.97 5.72
N ASP A 683 24.76 25.55 5.73
CA ASP A 683 25.70 25.42 6.85
C ASP A 683 25.11 25.99 8.16
N ILE A 684 24.32 27.07 8.09
CA ILE A 684 23.58 27.62 9.24
C ILE A 684 22.52 26.64 9.74
N ALA A 685 21.73 26.04 8.85
CA ALA A 685 20.71 25.07 9.22
C ALA A 685 21.33 23.79 9.83
N GLU A 686 22.45 23.32 9.28
CA GLU A 686 23.20 22.17 9.77
C GLU A 686 23.79 22.44 11.16
N LYS A 687 24.39 23.61 11.38
CA LYS A 687 24.84 24.06 12.71
C LYS A 687 23.70 24.20 13.70
N ALA A 688 22.52 24.62 13.25
CA ALA A 688 21.33 24.68 14.10
C ALA A 688 20.92 23.28 14.56
N ALA A 689 20.89 22.30 13.65
CA ALA A 689 20.62 20.91 13.99
C ALA A 689 21.67 20.34 14.97
N GLU A 690 22.95 20.63 14.75
CA GLU A 690 24.03 20.24 15.66
C GLU A 690 23.85 20.86 17.06
N ALA A 691 23.57 22.16 17.15
CA ALA A 691 23.36 22.88 18.41
C ALA A 691 22.18 22.33 19.22
N LEU A 692 21.14 21.86 18.53
CA LEU A 692 19.96 21.24 19.14
C LEU A 692 20.14 19.74 19.40
N GLN A 693 21.24 19.14 18.93
CA GLN A 693 21.55 17.71 19.01
C GLN A 693 20.46 16.83 18.40
N VAL A 694 19.98 17.23 17.21
CA VAL A 694 18.92 16.54 16.47
C VAL A 694 19.45 15.88 15.22
N LYS A 695 18.89 14.73 14.87
CA LYS A 695 19.20 13.98 13.67
C LYS A 695 18.27 14.33 12.53
N ILE A 696 16.98 14.49 12.80
CA ILE A 696 15.99 14.88 11.79
C ILE A 696 15.29 16.16 12.23
N THR A 697 15.38 17.22 11.43
CA THR A 697 14.71 18.47 11.76
C THR A 697 14.37 19.32 10.54
N GLY A 698 13.29 20.09 10.67
CA GLY A 698 12.95 21.18 9.76
C GLY A 698 13.33 22.52 10.37
N VAL A 699 14.41 23.14 9.89
CA VAL A 699 14.86 24.45 10.37
C VAL A 699 14.23 25.55 9.52
N ASP A 700 13.53 26.46 10.17
CA ASP A 700 12.84 27.57 9.50
C ASP A 700 13.64 28.85 9.66
N ILE A 701 14.07 29.40 8.52
CA ILE A 701 14.95 30.56 8.48
C ILE A 701 14.29 31.67 7.65
N LEU A 702 14.17 32.85 8.23
CA LEU A 702 13.90 34.08 7.48
C LEU A 702 15.22 34.62 6.94
N ILE A 703 15.29 34.82 5.63
CA ILE A 703 16.44 35.39 4.95
C ILE A 703 16.00 36.68 4.26
N GLU A 704 16.60 37.80 4.62
CA GLU A 704 16.27 39.11 4.03
C GLU A 704 16.87 39.26 2.63
N ASP A 705 18.08 38.77 2.43
CA ASP A 705 18.84 38.92 1.20
C ASP A 705 19.66 37.66 0.95
N LEU A 706 19.28 36.86 -0.04
CA LEU A 706 20.01 35.65 -0.43
C LEU A 706 21.41 35.94 -0.97
N ASN A 707 21.71 37.18 -1.37
CA ASN A 707 23.02 37.56 -1.90
C ASN A 707 23.98 38.04 -0.81
N ASP A 708 23.57 37.99 0.46
CA ASP A 708 24.44 38.33 1.57
C ASP A 708 25.52 37.24 1.78
N GLY A 709 26.66 37.41 1.11
CA GLY A 709 27.78 36.49 1.18
C GLY A 709 28.43 36.36 2.57
N LEU A 710 28.09 37.24 3.52
CA LEU A 710 28.52 37.12 4.92
C LEU A 710 27.55 36.30 5.77
N GLY A 711 26.32 36.06 5.29
CA GLY A 711 25.31 35.30 6.01
C GLY A 711 24.91 35.99 7.32
N GLU A 712 24.83 37.31 7.33
CA GLU A 712 24.49 38.09 8.52
C GLU A 712 22.99 38.47 8.55
N LYS A 713 22.32 38.51 7.40
CA LYS A 713 20.91 38.93 7.30
C LYS A 713 19.93 37.76 7.31
N TYR A 714 19.97 36.98 8.39
CA TYR A 714 19.02 35.88 8.63
C TYR A 714 18.53 35.86 10.08
N SER A 715 17.46 35.13 10.32
CA SER A 715 17.07 34.69 11.67
C SER A 715 16.38 33.33 11.61
N ILE A 716 16.79 32.44 12.52
CA ILE A 716 16.12 31.15 12.73
C ILE A 716 14.87 31.40 13.57
N ILE A 717 13.72 31.00 13.04
CA ILE A 717 12.40 31.24 13.64
C ILE A 717 11.98 30.07 14.52
N GLU A 718 12.16 28.86 14.02
CA GLU A 718 11.81 27.62 14.70
C GLU A 718 12.61 26.44 14.14
N ALA A 719 12.68 25.37 14.92
CA ALA A 719 13.15 24.06 14.50
C ALA A 719 12.06 23.03 14.81
N ASN A 720 11.67 22.25 13.81
CA ASN A 720 10.55 21.31 13.88
C ASN A 720 11.07 19.88 13.98
N PHE A 721 10.58 19.14 14.98
CA PHE A 721 10.99 17.76 15.24
C PHE A 721 10.29 16.73 14.36
N ASN A 722 9.12 17.08 13.84
CA ASN A 722 8.40 16.29 12.84
C ASN A 722 8.22 17.14 11.57
N PRO A 723 9.30 17.36 10.79
CA PRO A 723 9.22 18.14 9.58
C PRO A 723 8.33 17.45 8.54
N ALA A 724 7.32 18.14 8.04
CA ALA A 724 6.45 17.61 6.99
C ALA A 724 7.23 17.35 5.69
N MET A 725 7.63 16.09 5.49
CA MET A 725 8.40 15.63 4.33
C MET A 725 7.67 15.87 3.01
N LEU A 726 6.34 15.70 3.01
CA LEU A 726 5.49 15.77 1.84
C LEU A 726 5.73 16.99 0.94
N PHE A 727 5.94 18.17 1.54
CA PHE A 727 6.13 19.41 0.78
C PHE A 727 7.45 19.43 0.01
N HIS A 728 8.46 18.70 0.49
CA HIS A 728 9.71 18.49 -0.24
C HIS A 728 9.55 17.46 -1.35
N LEU A 729 8.72 16.43 -1.17
CA LEU A 729 8.46 15.42 -2.20
C LEU A 729 7.66 15.98 -3.38
N TYR A 730 6.62 16.77 -3.11
CA TYR A 730 5.70 17.30 -4.12
C TYR A 730 5.56 18.83 -3.98
N PRO A 731 6.61 19.60 -4.30
CA PRO A 731 6.51 21.05 -4.28
C PRO A 731 5.59 21.52 -5.41
N LEU A 732 4.95 22.70 -5.24
CA LEU A 732 4.18 23.34 -6.32
C LEU A 732 5.08 23.66 -7.52
N LYS A 733 6.32 24.08 -7.27
CA LYS A 733 7.34 24.42 -8.28
C LYS A 733 8.71 23.91 -7.84
N GLY A 734 9.58 23.64 -8.82
CA GLY A 734 10.92 23.10 -8.58
C GLY A 734 10.94 21.57 -8.56
N LYS A 735 12.06 20.99 -8.13
CA LYS A 735 12.29 19.53 -8.17
C LYS A 735 11.85 18.88 -6.87
N GLY A 736 11.02 17.83 -6.96
CA GLY A 736 10.69 16.99 -5.80
C GLY A 736 11.96 16.33 -5.23
N ARG A 737 12.14 16.44 -3.91
CA ARG A 737 13.24 15.84 -3.13
C ARG A 737 12.69 14.66 -2.35
N ARG A 738 13.20 13.46 -2.63
CA ARG A 738 12.71 12.19 -2.06
C ARG A 738 13.31 11.94 -0.68
N VAL A 739 13.06 12.87 0.26
CA VAL A 739 13.63 12.85 1.61
C VAL A 739 13.22 11.62 2.44
N THR A 740 12.11 10.95 2.07
CA THR A 740 11.73 9.64 2.63
C THR A 740 12.76 8.56 2.34
N MET A 741 13.36 8.56 1.15
CA MET A 741 14.44 7.64 0.80
C MET A 741 15.73 7.97 1.56
N ASP A 742 16.02 9.26 1.77
CA ASP A 742 17.15 9.69 2.58
C ASP A 742 17.00 9.19 4.04
N VAL A 743 15.79 9.30 4.61
CA VAL A 743 15.47 8.73 5.93
C VAL A 743 15.67 7.21 5.95
N LEU A 744 15.22 6.48 4.93
CA LEU A 744 15.47 5.04 4.86
C LEU A 744 16.95 4.69 4.74
N HIS A 745 17.74 5.45 3.98
CA HIS A 745 19.20 5.28 3.91
C HIS A 745 19.86 5.46 5.27
N PHE A 746 19.40 6.44 6.04
CA PHE A 746 19.90 6.71 7.38
C PHE A 746 19.52 5.60 8.37
N LEU A 747 18.30 5.09 8.29
CA LEU A 747 17.81 4.04 9.19
C LEU A 747 18.32 2.64 8.84
N PHE A 748 18.45 2.31 7.56
CA PHE A 748 18.81 0.96 7.09
C PHE A 748 19.96 1.00 6.08
N PRO A 749 21.16 1.50 6.42
CA PRO A 749 22.27 1.59 5.47
C PRO A 749 22.64 0.23 4.85
N GLU A 750 22.42 -0.89 5.56
CA GLU A 750 22.72 -2.24 5.12
C GLU A 750 21.86 -2.75 3.95
N ILE A 751 20.70 -2.14 3.67
CA ILE A 751 19.87 -2.52 2.52
C ILE A 751 20.44 -1.93 1.22
N PHE A 752 21.19 -0.83 1.32
CA PHE A 752 21.74 -0.09 0.18
C PHE A 752 23.21 -0.39 -0.10
N ALA A 753 23.94 -0.97 0.84
CA ALA A 753 25.34 -1.36 0.70
C ALA A 753 25.54 -2.70 -0.07
N GLN A 754 24.54 -3.15 -0.82
CA GLN A 754 24.30 -4.55 -1.15
C GLN A 754 24.54 -4.92 -2.62
#